data_AF-A0AAW9HZI0-F1
#
_entry.id   AF-A0AAW9HZI0-F1
#
_cell.length_a   1.000
_cell.length_b   1.000
_cell.length_c   1.000
_cell.angle_alpha   90.00
_cell.angle_beta   90.00
_cell.angle_gamma   90.00
#
_symmetry.space_group_name_H-M   'P 1'
#
loop_
_entity.id
_entity.type
_entity.pdbx_description
1 polymer ?
#
loop_
_entity_poly.entity_id
_entity_poly.type
_entity_poly.pdbx_seq_one_letter_code
_entity_poly.pdbx_strand_id
1 'polypeptide(L)'
;MRKLKRFETVCVEITNEGVKEKGIVLNECPWLELLLPEISYVGKDISNIVIKLKLRDNQIELLKKHQYITYKGKRYCFYISTPSDMKKSQCLMVNEKYYDKFLELEKITSCNIFENENEEFCINKDITSRFSLFWSSSFRTNIKPNYLVLEEATYKRIQSIKTIENDELVVKENFEHEVTFADGCGIAHPDMFKRVAEELELDYTPYFMCIRSIKLALKGLLVSVDFIKYFEDMYNGDNNFIKRIDGVFYIKDMFGQFQKVDSNTIIVNGTMAKWSKLLSLEQFETTRATDHADIMDSLFITKVSKIENSEVIKTNYQLLLQLGLNLQDYYSLTEATRTFLRSVLYKDKMATLKFLGAVATEENEDEFNLGEKLSYLLGLDFDRFIKLPWIQKSLAGMVERAVMELVSGKFHIEGSFKTIVQSPLAILNYAITGEIIDPLADNEFWCNTTDKQALIARNPIASFSEIQDIKLVENYLYSKYCGHWNDELLVFNAKDIISPIMSGADFDGDFVLYTTNNTLRNAVIPPENGLHFISTNNTKGAKVPYTWENRVNFQLGFMGNLIGAVANTNGAISNKAQDCGYWINGKNITLTEYCNGEISEDKTKEYYSIGQYPYTFHLLKEQFKRVIQEQFYSLQLDIYKTVDLSMVAIDSPKTGVLPDMQKFEAIKSKYKFPRFFKCLPDKSYSNNTLEFNTNSVADTFLNFETYGQYGIVKTLEEKLEGLSYGNGSLFQQLFEVANIFTVDNQLVQEAYKEIKELFVNFKGERDSIYQKRKVNKTYVNYLTGEVEKLEHEYIRDSKGNIVYEYVIPSEVIREIKFKELMLKTEKVVIKINERYNIATLCGAINLFIADSNTSYRDRFLFDFFFNAIEEVCKFKYSSCTILEPTEPTETSKQLLYKHYTLVEKSVAKSTIGTKELQRFKAKKEKGISIELNFKIGCSKETEVDLKQIDNVTIELEGINDLYIITNTGVRIGKVFDSSKYKKELYNLIGKTIVIDNLQSKMTAKSYNLIFKEVFI
;
A
#
# COMPACT_ATOMS: atom_id res chain seq x y z
N MET A 1 10.49 -2.06 20.98
CA MET A 1 9.48 -1.00 20.84
C MET A 1 8.15 -1.50 21.36
N ARG A 2 7.51 -0.76 22.28
CA ARG A 2 6.14 -1.04 22.74
C ARG A 2 5.17 -1.05 21.57
N LYS A 3 4.04 -1.76 21.70
CA LYS A 3 2.99 -1.75 20.66
C LYS A 3 2.13 -0.50 20.78
N LEU A 4 1.76 0.10 19.64
CA LEU A 4 0.76 1.17 19.61
C LEU A 4 -0.58 0.65 20.12
N LYS A 5 -1.32 1.48 20.87
CA LYS A 5 -2.74 1.18 21.14
C LYS A 5 -3.49 1.13 19.80
N ARG A 6 -4.33 0.12 19.62
CA ARG A 6 -5.10 -0.11 18.38
C ARG A 6 -6.58 0.08 18.68
N PHE A 7 -7.25 0.90 17.86
CA PHE A 7 -8.68 1.15 17.90
C PHE A 7 -9.33 0.64 16.61
N GLU A 8 -10.38 -0.16 16.74
CA GLU A 8 -11.07 -0.79 15.63
C GLU A 8 -12.16 0.16 15.11
N THR A 9 -12.28 0.27 13.79
CA THR A 9 -13.40 0.96 13.14
C THR A 9 -13.64 0.34 11.76
N VAL A 10 -14.43 0.99 10.91
CA VAL A 10 -14.87 0.48 9.62
C VAL A 10 -14.62 1.50 8.53
N CYS A 11 -14.13 1.02 7.38
CA CYS A 11 -14.19 1.72 6.12
C CYS A 11 -15.45 1.27 5.38
N VAL A 12 -16.37 2.19 5.20
CA VAL A 12 -17.64 2.03 4.51
C VAL A 12 -17.47 2.50 3.07
N GLU A 13 -17.71 1.65 2.10
CA GLU A 13 -17.73 2.01 0.67
C GLU A 13 -19.16 1.86 0.14
N ILE A 14 -19.74 2.95 -0.37
CA ILE A 14 -21.06 2.87 -0.99
C ILE A 14 -20.85 2.54 -2.46
N THR A 15 -21.14 1.32 -2.86
CA THR A 15 -21.00 0.87 -4.25
C THR A 15 -22.34 0.89 -4.99
N ASN A 16 -22.30 0.67 -6.32
CA ASN A 16 -23.51 0.31 -7.07
C ASN A 16 -24.06 -1.02 -6.56
N GLU A 17 -23.18 -1.78 -5.91
CA GLU A 17 -23.40 -3.07 -5.31
C GLU A 17 -23.73 -3.00 -3.79
N GLY A 18 -24.34 -1.91 -3.30
CA GLY A 18 -24.65 -1.77 -1.87
C GLY A 18 -23.50 -1.23 -1.02
N VAL A 19 -23.56 -1.41 0.30
CA VAL A 19 -22.54 -0.90 1.25
C VAL A 19 -21.52 -2.00 1.51
N LYS A 20 -20.25 -1.79 1.12
CA LYS A 20 -19.15 -2.69 1.47
C LYS A 20 -18.47 -2.18 2.74
N GLU A 21 -18.39 -3.03 3.75
CA GLU A 21 -17.68 -2.72 5.00
C GLU A 21 -16.33 -3.45 5.03
N LYS A 22 -15.25 -2.71 5.27
CA LYS A 22 -13.94 -3.29 5.59
C LYS A 22 -13.55 -2.85 7.00
N GLY A 23 -13.30 -3.81 7.90
CA GLY A 23 -12.69 -3.48 9.19
C GLY A 23 -11.33 -2.82 8.99
N ILE A 24 -11.08 -1.73 9.70
CA ILE A 24 -9.81 -1.02 9.69
C ILE A 24 -9.38 -0.71 11.11
N VAL A 25 -8.08 -0.47 11.29
CA VAL A 25 -7.53 -0.05 12.58
C VAL A 25 -7.03 1.39 12.47
N LEU A 26 -7.41 2.21 13.45
CA LEU A 26 -6.77 3.48 13.75
C LEU A 26 -5.87 3.28 14.97
N ASN A 27 -4.58 3.54 14.83
CA ASN A 27 -3.65 3.45 15.96
C ASN A 27 -3.71 4.72 16.82
N GLU A 28 -3.12 4.65 18.01
CA GLU A 28 -2.91 5.79 18.89
C GLU A 28 -2.30 6.98 18.10
N CYS A 29 -2.82 8.17 18.37
CA CYS A 29 -2.46 9.42 17.69
C CYS A 29 -2.85 10.62 18.59
N PRO A 30 -2.34 11.83 18.33
CA PRO A 30 -2.66 13.01 19.12
C PRO A 30 -4.17 13.25 19.28
N TRP A 31 -4.94 13.05 18.20
CA TRP A 31 -6.37 13.31 18.22
C TRP A 31 -7.15 12.34 19.11
N LEU A 32 -6.83 11.04 19.07
CA LEU A 32 -7.51 10.04 19.90
C LEU A 32 -7.11 10.16 21.38
N GLU A 33 -5.85 10.52 21.67
CA GLU A 33 -5.40 10.79 23.04
C GLU A 33 -6.10 12.00 23.66
N LEU A 34 -6.49 13.01 22.87
CA LEU A 34 -7.35 14.11 23.32
C LEU A 34 -8.82 13.71 23.40
N LEU A 35 -9.37 13.11 22.35
CA LEU A 35 -10.81 12.92 22.19
C LEU A 35 -11.40 11.90 23.18
N LEU A 36 -10.76 10.74 23.34
CA LEU A 36 -11.38 9.63 24.07
C LEU A 36 -11.62 9.93 25.56
N PRO A 37 -10.69 10.57 26.29
CA PRO A 37 -10.95 11.03 27.66
C PRO A 37 -12.13 12.00 27.74
N GLU A 38 -12.22 12.94 26.81
CA GLU A 38 -13.25 13.98 26.77
C GLU A 38 -14.67 13.43 26.61
N ILE A 39 -14.83 12.30 25.92
CA ILE A 39 -16.12 11.61 25.78
C ILE A 39 -16.28 10.45 26.77
N SER A 40 -15.35 10.32 27.73
CA SER A 40 -15.29 9.23 28.72
C SER A 40 -15.37 7.83 28.09
N TYR A 41 -14.75 7.65 26.92
CA TYR A 41 -14.82 6.39 26.18
C TYR A 41 -13.72 5.43 26.60
N VAL A 42 -14.13 4.23 27.02
CA VAL A 42 -13.24 3.13 27.39
C VAL A 42 -13.58 1.92 26.54
N GLY A 43 -12.94 1.79 25.39
CA GLY A 43 -13.17 0.69 24.45
C GLY A 43 -12.20 0.71 23.27
N LYS A 44 -12.09 -0.42 22.58
CA LYS A 44 -11.26 -0.54 21.36
C LYS A 44 -12.06 -0.24 20.09
N ASP A 45 -13.31 -0.67 20.01
CA ASP A 45 -14.18 -0.40 18.85
C ASP A 45 -14.70 1.04 18.91
N ILE A 46 -14.24 1.90 18.01
CA ILE A 46 -14.68 3.29 17.90
C ILE A 46 -15.58 3.52 16.68
N SER A 47 -16.09 2.46 16.05
CA SER A 47 -16.99 2.55 14.88
C SER A 47 -18.27 3.34 15.16
N ASN A 48 -18.71 3.38 16.42
CA ASN A 48 -19.83 4.20 16.86
C ASN A 48 -19.50 5.69 17.03
N ILE A 49 -18.22 6.07 16.98
CA ILE A 49 -17.73 7.44 17.14
C ILE A 49 -17.29 7.99 15.79
N VAL A 50 -16.44 7.26 15.08
CA VAL A 50 -15.86 7.65 13.80
C VAL A 50 -15.81 6.46 12.86
N ILE A 51 -16.13 6.69 11.59
CA ILE A 51 -15.97 5.73 10.50
C ILE A 51 -15.18 6.38 9.36
N LYS A 52 -14.60 5.57 8.48
CA LYS A 52 -14.04 6.04 7.21
C LYS A 52 -15.03 5.76 6.10
N LEU A 53 -15.29 6.73 5.23
CA LEU A 53 -16.15 6.58 4.07
C LEU A 53 -15.29 6.62 2.81
N LYS A 54 -15.40 5.62 1.94
CA LYS A 54 -14.82 5.58 0.60
C LYS A 54 -15.90 5.89 -0.43
N LEU A 55 -15.62 6.90 -1.26
CA LEU A 55 -16.53 7.49 -2.21
C LEU A 55 -16.11 7.12 -3.64
N ARG A 56 -17.10 7.05 -4.52
CA ARG A 56 -16.92 7.04 -5.97
C ARG A 56 -17.23 8.43 -6.52
N ASP A 57 -16.75 8.72 -7.73
CA ASP A 57 -16.81 10.07 -8.30
C ASP A 57 -18.22 10.66 -8.31
N ASN A 58 -19.24 9.85 -8.63
CA ASN A 58 -20.64 10.27 -8.65
C ASN A 58 -21.28 10.47 -7.26
N GLN A 59 -20.59 10.12 -6.17
CA GLN A 59 -21.07 10.25 -4.79
C GLN A 59 -20.48 11.46 -4.07
N ILE A 60 -19.39 12.00 -4.59
CA ILE A 60 -18.72 13.20 -4.06
C ILE A 60 -19.72 14.37 -4.02
N GLU A 61 -20.42 14.61 -5.12
CA GLU A 61 -21.41 15.71 -5.22
C GLU A 61 -22.60 15.52 -4.27
N LEU A 62 -23.02 14.27 -4.05
CA LEU A 62 -24.08 13.97 -3.09
C LEU A 62 -23.63 14.27 -1.65
N LEU A 63 -22.39 13.91 -1.31
CA LEU A 63 -21.84 14.20 0.01
C LEU A 63 -21.58 15.69 0.21
N LYS A 64 -21.16 16.43 -0.82
CA LYS A 64 -21.05 17.91 -0.75
C LYS A 64 -22.40 18.54 -0.39
N LYS A 65 -23.48 18.07 -1.02
CA LYS A 65 -24.83 18.59 -0.80
C LYS A 65 -25.40 18.26 0.58
N HIS A 66 -25.25 17.01 1.02
CA HIS A 66 -25.91 16.53 2.23
C HIS A 66 -25.02 16.59 3.47
N GLN A 67 -23.70 16.46 3.31
CA GLN A 67 -22.68 16.49 4.37
C GLN A 67 -22.85 15.43 5.48
N TYR A 68 -23.74 14.46 5.31
CA TYR A 68 -23.87 13.32 6.20
C TYR A 68 -24.27 12.07 5.41
N ILE A 69 -24.09 10.92 6.05
CA ILE A 69 -24.69 9.64 5.63
C ILE A 69 -25.44 9.02 6.81
N THR A 70 -26.37 8.13 6.51
CA THR A 70 -26.97 7.25 7.52
C THR A 70 -26.37 5.86 7.37
N TYR A 71 -25.81 5.34 8.45
CA TYR A 71 -25.18 4.02 8.51
C TYR A 71 -25.57 3.33 9.82
N LYS A 72 -26.10 2.09 9.73
CA LYS A 72 -26.63 1.30 10.86
C LYS A 72 -27.60 2.09 11.76
N GLY A 73 -28.54 2.81 11.13
CA GLY A 73 -29.54 3.63 11.83
C GLY A 73 -29.01 4.89 12.53
N LYS A 74 -27.70 5.19 12.41
CA LYS A 74 -27.07 6.38 13.00
C LYS A 74 -26.61 7.33 11.91
N ARG A 75 -26.67 8.63 12.21
CA ARG A 75 -26.20 9.68 11.32
C ARG A 75 -24.72 9.94 11.57
N TYR A 76 -23.94 9.92 10.50
CA TYR A 76 -22.52 10.28 10.51
C TYR A 76 -22.31 11.50 9.62
N CYS A 77 -21.84 12.57 10.21
CA CYS A 77 -21.54 13.84 9.55
C CYS A 77 -20.12 13.81 8.98
N PHE A 78 -19.91 14.46 7.84
CA PHE A 78 -18.59 14.69 7.28
C PHE A 78 -17.77 15.51 8.26
N TYR A 79 -16.53 15.11 8.51
CA TYR A 79 -15.64 15.84 9.41
C TYR A 79 -14.37 16.32 8.69
N ILE A 80 -13.59 15.38 8.14
CA ILE A 80 -12.36 15.72 7.44
C ILE A 80 -12.02 14.67 6.39
N SER A 81 -11.58 15.08 5.22
CA SER A 81 -10.78 14.26 4.32
C SER A 81 -9.34 14.76 4.42
N THR A 82 -8.43 13.92 4.91
CA THR A 82 -7.01 14.28 4.93
C THR A 82 -6.45 14.29 3.50
N PRO A 83 -5.35 15.01 3.19
CA PRO A 83 -4.76 14.96 1.84
C PRO A 83 -4.43 13.55 1.35
N SER A 84 -4.08 12.63 2.25
CA SER A 84 -3.88 11.21 1.92
C SER A 84 -5.20 10.51 1.60
N ASP A 85 -6.27 10.85 2.31
CA ASP A 85 -7.59 10.25 2.10
C ASP A 85 -8.24 10.77 0.82
N MET A 86 -8.09 12.06 0.49
CA MET A 86 -8.56 12.62 -0.77
C MET A 86 -8.00 11.85 -1.98
N LYS A 87 -6.71 11.50 -1.96
CA LYS A 87 -6.03 10.69 -3.00
C LYS A 87 -6.62 9.28 -3.16
N LYS A 88 -7.30 8.78 -2.12
CA LYS A 88 -7.96 7.47 -2.09
C LYS A 88 -9.48 7.58 -2.22
N SER A 89 -10.00 8.80 -2.46
CA SER A 89 -11.42 9.14 -2.41
C SER A 89 -12.07 8.71 -1.08
N GLN A 90 -11.41 9.02 0.03
CA GLN A 90 -11.84 8.66 1.38
C GLN A 90 -12.04 9.90 2.26
N CYS A 91 -12.89 9.81 3.27
CA CYS A 91 -13.02 10.82 4.32
C CYS A 91 -13.38 10.19 5.68
N LEU A 92 -13.09 10.88 6.76
CA LEU A 92 -13.55 10.54 8.10
C LEU A 92 -14.93 11.16 8.33
N MET A 93 -15.85 10.32 8.79
CA MET A 93 -17.21 10.71 9.18
C MET A 93 -17.36 10.47 10.67
N VAL A 94 -17.96 11.43 11.37
CA VAL A 94 -18.14 11.41 12.83
C VAL A 94 -19.61 11.23 13.14
N ASN A 95 -19.94 10.37 14.10
CA ASN A 95 -21.30 10.22 14.57
C ASN A 95 -21.81 11.56 15.09
N GLU A 96 -22.99 11.98 14.62
CA GLU A 96 -23.60 13.27 14.96
C GLU A 96 -23.60 13.55 16.47
N LYS A 97 -23.78 12.52 17.31
CA LYS A 97 -23.72 12.64 18.77
C LYS A 97 -22.43 13.28 19.30
N TYR A 98 -21.29 13.06 18.65
CA TYR A 98 -19.98 13.52 19.11
C TYR A 98 -19.43 14.67 18.25
N TYR A 99 -20.18 15.11 17.25
CA TYR A 99 -19.69 16.03 16.23
C TYR A 99 -19.26 17.40 16.80
N ASP A 100 -20.08 17.98 17.67
CA ASP A 100 -19.76 19.27 18.30
C ASP A 100 -18.48 19.21 19.14
N LYS A 101 -18.21 18.07 19.78
CA LYS A 101 -16.97 17.88 20.57
C LYS A 101 -15.72 17.86 19.70
N PHE A 102 -15.81 17.34 18.47
CA PHE A 102 -14.69 17.43 17.52
C PHE A 102 -14.41 18.88 17.13
N LEU A 103 -15.46 19.70 16.91
CA LEU A 103 -15.29 21.11 16.58
C LEU A 103 -14.72 21.92 17.75
N GLU A 104 -15.14 21.61 18.98
CA GLU A 104 -14.57 22.19 20.21
C GLU A 104 -13.07 21.86 20.32
N LEU A 105 -12.68 20.61 20.07
CA LEU A 105 -11.26 20.21 20.10
C LEU A 105 -10.44 20.87 19.00
N GLU A 106 -11.00 21.13 17.81
CA GLU A 106 -10.32 21.92 16.77
C GLU A 106 -10.02 23.34 17.27
N LYS A 107 -10.95 23.98 17.98
CA LYS A 107 -10.74 25.31 18.58
C LYS A 107 -9.64 25.30 19.64
N ILE A 108 -9.70 24.32 20.55
CA ILE A 108 -8.70 24.15 21.63
C ILE A 108 -7.30 23.94 21.04
N THR A 109 -7.16 22.98 20.11
CA THR A 109 -5.86 22.63 19.54
C THR A 109 -5.28 23.73 18.65
N SER A 110 -6.12 24.53 18.01
CA SER A 110 -5.70 25.68 17.20
C SER A 110 -5.51 26.97 18.01
N CYS A 111 -5.77 26.97 19.32
CA CYS A 111 -5.73 28.18 20.15
C CYS A 111 -6.60 29.32 19.59
N ASN A 112 -7.74 28.98 18.99
CA ASN A 112 -8.70 29.92 18.41
C ASN A 112 -8.16 30.82 17.27
N ILE A 113 -7.03 30.47 16.62
CA ILE A 113 -6.46 31.30 15.55
C ILE A 113 -7.32 31.37 14.27
N PHE A 114 -8.37 30.56 14.15
CA PHE A 114 -9.24 30.50 12.98
C PHE A 114 -10.65 31.09 13.19
N GLU A 115 -10.87 31.87 14.26
CA GLU A 115 -12.20 32.41 14.57
C GLU A 115 -12.56 33.70 13.79
N ASN A 116 -11.60 34.31 13.08
CA ASN A 116 -11.86 35.50 12.27
C ASN A 116 -12.46 35.15 10.90
N GLU A 117 -13.76 35.32 10.74
CA GLU A 117 -14.51 34.98 9.52
C GLU A 117 -14.07 35.75 8.26
N ASN A 118 -13.36 36.88 8.41
CA ASN A 118 -12.88 37.69 7.29
C ASN A 118 -11.47 37.31 6.80
N GLU A 119 -10.78 36.40 7.49
CA GLU A 119 -9.43 36.01 7.12
C GLU A 119 -9.44 34.91 6.04
N GLU A 120 -8.63 35.09 5.00
CA GLU A 120 -8.54 34.16 3.88
C GLU A 120 -7.37 33.20 4.03
N PHE A 121 -7.67 31.91 3.98
CA PHE A 121 -6.70 30.83 4.14
C PHE A 121 -6.68 29.94 2.90
N CYS A 122 -5.55 29.28 2.66
CA CYS A 122 -5.57 28.09 1.84
C CYS A 122 -6.08 26.93 2.70
N ILE A 123 -7.42 26.74 2.73
CA ILE A 123 -8.10 25.87 3.71
C ILE A 123 -7.45 24.48 3.81
N ASN A 124 -7.12 23.85 2.67
CA ASN A 124 -6.52 22.52 2.71
C ASN A 124 -5.07 22.53 3.23
N LYS A 125 -4.27 23.53 2.84
CA LYS A 125 -2.86 23.65 3.25
C LYS A 125 -2.71 24.13 4.70
N ASP A 126 -3.37 25.21 5.07
CA ASP A 126 -3.12 25.94 6.33
C ASP A 126 -3.92 25.36 7.51
N ILE A 127 -5.04 24.69 7.23
CA ILE A 127 -5.98 24.19 8.25
C ILE A 127 -6.11 22.66 8.18
N THR A 128 -6.71 22.14 7.10
CA THR A 128 -7.04 20.71 6.96
C THR A 128 -5.82 19.81 7.10
N SER A 129 -4.72 20.15 6.42
CA SER A 129 -3.50 19.34 6.47
C SER A 129 -2.87 19.33 7.86
N ARG A 130 -3.11 20.36 8.69
CA ARG A 130 -2.57 20.50 10.05
C ARG A 130 -3.37 19.69 11.05
N PHE A 131 -4.69 19.77 11.01
CA PHE A 131 -5.55 18.83 11.75
C PHE A 131 -5.32 17.38 11.33
N SER A 132 -5.03 17.13 10.05
CA SER A 132 -4.66 15.79 9.57
C SER A 132 -3.39 15.24 10.24
N LEU A 133 -2.47 16.10 10.69
CA LEU A 133 -1.26 15.66 11.40
C LEU A 133 -1.60 14.95 12.71
N PHE A 134 -2.66 15.40 13.38
CA PHE A 134 -3.11 14.86 14.66
C PHE A 134 -3.76 13.47 14.53
N TRP A 135 -4.08 13.04 13.31
CA TRP A 135 -4.52 11.68 12.99
C TRP A 135 -3.38 10.73 12.62
N SER A 136 -2.12 11.20 12.64
CA SER A 136 -0.95 10.36 12.35
C SER A 136 -0.76 9.31 13.45
N SER A 137 -0.74 8.03 13.08
CA SER A 137 -0.35 6.95 13.99
C SER A 137 1.02 7.23 14.60
N SER A 138 1.09 7.35 15.92
CA SER A 138 2.31 7.79 16.61
C SER A 138 2.31 7.42 18.07
N PHE A 139 3.49 7.12 18.62
CA PHE A 139 3.68 6.88 20.03
C PHE A 139 3.59 8.19 20.79
N ARG A 140 2.63 8.31 21.70
CA ARG A 140 2.65 9.41 22.67
C ARG A 140 3.83 9.23 23.63
N THR A 141 4.55 10.32 23.86
CA THR A 141 5.57 10.42 24.91
C THR A 141 5.11 11.39 26.00
N ASN A 142 5.76 11.37 27.15
CA ASN A 142 5.63 12.39 28.21
C ASN A 142 6.66 13.52 28.05
N ILE A 143 7.42 13.51 26.95
CA ILE A 143 8.48 14.47 26.67
C ILE A 143 7.88 15.77 26.15
N LYS A 144 8.17 16.86 26.87
CA LYS A 144 7.76 18.23 26.57
C LYS A 144 9.02 19.04 26.28
N PRO A 145 9.46 19.13 25.02
CA PRO A 145 10.72 19.78 24.68
C PRO A 145 10.58 21.30 24.67
N ASN A 146 11.70 21.98 24.86
CA ASN A 146 11.82 23.41 24.57
C ASN A 146 11.95 23.57 23.05
N TYR A 147 11.24 24.54 22.47
CA TYR A 147 11.30 24.80 21.02
C TYR A 147 12.26 25.96 20.78
N LEU A 148 13.30 25.73 19.98
CA LEU A 148 14.01 26.79 19.29
C LEU A 148 13.55 26.76 17.83
N VAL A 149 12.68 27.70 17.44
CA VAL A 149 12.18 27.82 16.07
C VAL A 149 13.02 28.83 15.32
N LEU A 150 13.84 28.35 14.38
CA LEU A 150 14.66 29.17 13.48
C LEU A 150 13.81 29.76 12.35
N GLU A 151 14.25 30.90 11.84
CA GLU A 151 13.63 31.56 10.68
C GLU A 151 13.78 30.68 9.43
N GLU A 152 12.76 30.68 8.56
CA GLU A 152 12.85 30.01 7.26
C GLU A 152 13.88 30.72 6.38
N ALA A 153 14.94 30.01 6.00
CA ALA A 153 15.97 30.53 5.11
C ALA A 153 15.89 29.89 3.73
N THR A 154 16.46 30.56 2.74
CA THR A 154 16.64 30.03 1.40
C THR A 154 18.11 30.18 1.00
N TYR A 155 18.59 29.27 0.15
CA TYR A 155 19.83 29.45 -0.56
C TYR A 155 19.58 29.48 -2.07
N LYS A 156 20.46 30.16 -2.79
CA LYS A 156 20.32 30.41 -4.22
C LYS A 156 21.36 29.65 -5.01
N ARG A 157 20.94 29.06 -6.13
CA ARG A 157 21.81 28.40 -7.11
C ARG A 157 21.51 28.94 -8.50
N ILE A 158 22.51 29.50 -9.16
CA ILE A 158 22.40 29.92 -10.56
C ILE A 158 22.87 28.75 -11.44
N GLN A 159 21.97 28.23 -12.26
CA GLN A 159 22.31 27.24 -13.29
C GLN A 159 21.26 27.22 -14.40
N SER A 160 21.65 26.80 -15.60
CA SER A 160 20.70 26.63 -16.70
C SER A 160 19.86 25.37 -16.50
N ILE A 161 18.56 25.45 -16.84
CA ILE A 161 17.61 24.35 -16.70
C ILE A 161 16.66 24.26 -17.89
N LYS A 162 16.01 23.10 -18.02
CA LYS A 162 14.85 22.93 -18.88
C LYS A 162 13.55 23.12 -18.08
N THR A 163 12.57 23.78 -18.67
CA THR A 163 11.20 23.91 -18.10
C THR A 163 10.16 23.93 -19.23
N ILE A 164 8.88 23.83 -18.90
CA ILE A 164 7.78 24.02 -19.85
C ILE A 164 7.26 25.46 -19.73
N GLU A 165 7.24 26.19 -20.85
CA GLU A 165 6.57 27.48 -20.98
C GLU A 165 5.68 27.47 -22.22
N ASN A 166 4.43 27.93 -22.08
CA ASN A 166 3.46 27.95 -23.19
C ASN A 166 3.32 26.61 -23.94
N ASP A 167 3.45 25.49 -23.21
CA ASP A 167 3.38 24.12 -23.74
C ASP A 167 4.59 23.69 -24.60
N GLU A 168 5.66 24.48 -24.60
CA GLU A 168 6.94 24.19 -25.24
C GLU A 168 8.05 23.95 -24.21
N LEU A 169 9.00 23.08 -24.55
CA LEU A 169 10.20 22.86 -23.75
C LEU A 169 11.21 23.97 -24.06
N VAL A 170 11.53 24.77 -23.05
CA VAL A 170 12.45 25.90 -23.16
C VAL A 170 13.65 25.70 -22.26
N VAL A 171 14.81 26.21 -22.69
CA VAL A 171 16.00 26.33 -21.85
C VAL A 171 16.00 27.71 -21.21
N LYS A 172 16.00 27.76 -19.87
CA LYS A 172 16.24 28.99 -19.13
C LYS A 172 17.71 29.07 -18.78
N GLU A 173 18.42 29.95 -19.48
CA GLU A 173 19.84 30.19 -19.22
C GLU A 173 20.05 30.96 -17.92
N ASN A 174 21.06 30.55 -17.13
CA ASN A 174 21.45 31.19 -15.87
C ASN A 174 20.25 31.44 -14.92
N PHE A 175 19.35 30.47 -14.81
CA PHE A 175 18.18 30.60 -13.96
C PHE A 175 18.60 30.58 -12.49
N GLU A 176 18.13 31.57 -11.73
CA GLU A 176 18.34 31.63 -10.28
C GLU A 176 17.28 30.75 -9.60
N HIS A 177 17.70 29.60 -9.11
CA HIS A 177 16.89 28.71 -8.29
C HIS A 177 16.99 29.11 -6.82
N GLU A 178 15.84 29.37 -6.22
CA GLU A 178 15.74 29.54 -4.78
C GLU A 178 15.23 28.24 -4.15
N VAL A 179 15.99 27.69 -3.19
CA VAL A 179 15.64 26.45 -2.49
C VAL A 179 15.43 26.75 -1.02
N THR A 180 14.32 26.26 -0.46
CA THR A 180 14.03 26.34 0.97
C THR A 180 15.01 25.48 1.76
N PHE A 181 15.77 26.10 2.65
CA PHE A 181 16.77 25.43 3.46
C PHE A 181 16.11 24.64 4.59
N ALA A 182 16.53 23.38 4.75
CA ALA A 182 16.09 22.48 5.82
C ALA A 182 14.56 22.28 5.90
N ASP A 183 13.85 22.26 4.75
CA ASP A 183 12.40 22.04 4.70
C ASP A 183 12.02 20.70 5.35
N GLY A 184 11.40 20.77 6.54
CA GLY A 184 10.98 19.60 7.31
C GLY A 184 12.04 18.95 8.22
N CYS A 185 13.27 19.45 8.24
CA CYS A 185 14.39 18.86 9.00
C CYS A 185 14.85 19.72 10.18
N GLY A 186 15.07 19.06 11.32
CA GLY A 186 15.56 19.68 12.55
C GLY A 186 16.50 18.76 13.32
N ILE A 187 16.92 19.22 14.50
CA ILE A 187 17.98 18.58 15.30
C ILE A 187 17.53 18.45 16.76
N ALA A 188 17.90 17.35 17.39
CA ALA A 188 17.81 17.20 18.84
C ALA A 188 19.08 16.55 19.43
N HIS A 189 19.31 16.80 20.71
CA HIS A 189 20.46 16.26 21.44
C HIS A 189 20.33 14.74 21.61
N PRO A 190 21.41 13.94 21.59
CA PRO A 190 21.34 12.49 21.82
C PRO A 190 20.57 12.06 23.08
N ASP A 191 20.58 12.86 24.14
CA ASP A 191 19.81 12.56 25.36
C ASP A 191 18.28 12.66 25.17
N MET A 192 17.81 13.45 24.20
CA MET A 192 16.40 13.41 23.77
C MET A 192 16.05 12.03 23.20
N PHE A 193 16.92 11.50 22.34
CA PHE A 193 16.72 10.20 21.70
C PHE A 193 16.78 9.04 22.70
N LYS A 194 17.65 9.13 23.73
CA LYS A 194 17.68 8.15 24.83
C LYS A 194 16.37 8.12 25.62
N ARG A 195 15.83 9.29 25.97
CA ARG A 195 14.52 9.38 26.65
C ARG A 195 13.38 8.82 25.80
N VAL A 196 13.39 9.13 24.50
CA VAL A 196 12.44 8.52 23.54
C VAL A 196 12.61 7.00 23.49
N ALA A 197 13.84 6.49 23.46
CA ALA A 197 14.10 5.05 23.49
C ALA A 197 13.55 4.38 24.75
N GLU A 198 13.75 5.00 25.93
CA GLU A 198 13.21 4.53 27.20
C GLU A 198 11.68 4.48 27.18
N GLU A 199 11.00 5.55 26.77
CA GLU A 199 9.53 5.60 26.73
C GLU A 199 8.89 4.71 25.67
N LEU A 200 9.61 4.45 24.57
CA LEU A 200 9.17 3.53 23.51
C LEU A 200 9.63 2.09 23.76
N GLU A 201 10.32 1.80 24.87
CA GLU A 201 10.87 0.47 25.18
C GLU A 201 11.73 -0.08 24.04
N LEU A 202 12.69 0.72 23.58
CA LEU A 202 13.73 0.33 22.63
C LEU A 202 14.96 -0.20 23.38
N ASP A 203 15.56 -1.25 22.85
CA ASP A 203 16.82 -1.85 23.31
C ASP A 203 18.07 -1.15 22.74
N TYR A 204 17.88 -0.06 21.98
CA TYR A 204 18.91 0.78 21.40
C TYR A 204 18.46 2.24 21.39
N THR A 205 19.42 3.16 21.24
CA THR A 205 19.11 4.59 21.03
C THR A 205 19.00 4.89 19.54
N PRO A 206 17.86 5.39 19.04
CA PRO A 206 17.74 5.81 17.65
C PRO A 206 18.52 7.11 17.38
N TYR A 207 18.88 7.35 16.12
CA TYR A 207 19.62 8.55 15.71
C TYR A 207 18.82 9.46 14.77
N PHE A 208 17.62 9.05 14.35
CA PHE A 208 16.60 9.96 13.83
C PHE A 208 15.20 9.56 14.31
N MET A 209 14.29 10.53 14.33
CA MET A 209 12.88 10.30 14.62
C MET A 209 11.98 11.25 13.83
N CYS A 210 10.91 10.73 13.25
CA CYS A 210 9.84 11.54 12.69
C CYS A 210 8.85 11.87 13.80
N ILE A 211 8.50 13.15 13.92
CA ILE A 211 7.74 13.67 15.05
C ILE A 211 6.45 14.38 14.62
N ARG A 212 5.50 14.42 15.54
CA ARG A 212 4.30 15.27 15.54
C ARG A 212 4.19 15.95 16.89
N SER A 213 3.60 17.14 16.93
CA SER A 213 3.11 17.76 18.16
C SER A 213 1.95 18.69 17.83
N ILE A 214 1.05 18.89 18.79
CA ILE A 214 -0.04 19.86 18.64
C ILE A 214 0.51 21.28 18.73
N LYS A 215 1.50 21.48 19.61
CA LYS A 215 2.26 22.73 19.72
C LYS A 215 2.76 23.19 18.34
N LEU A 216 2.22 24.33 17.90
CA LEU A 216 2.47 24.94 16.59
C LEU A 216 2.24 24.02 15.37
N ALA A 217 1.42 22.98 15.51
CA ALA A 217 1.19 21.94 14.50
C ALA A 217 2.50 21.36 13.93
N LEU A 218 3.44 21.02 14.83
CA LEU A 218 4.77 20.55 14.46
C LEU A 218 4.73 19.24 13.66
N LYS A 219 5.45 19.22 12.52
CA LYS A 219 5.72 18.03 11.71
C LYS A 219 7.14 18.08 11.17
N GLY A 220 7.88 16.98 11.30
CA GLY A 220 9.08 16.75 10.49
C GLY A 220 9.98 15.66 11.04
N LEU A 221 11.25 15.73 10.66
CA LEU A 221 12.32 14.81 11.02
C LEU A 221 13.30 15.50 11.97
N LEU A 222 13.65 14.84 13.07
CA LEU A 222 14.76 15.24 13.94
C LEU A 222 15.91 14.25 13.79
N VAL A 223 17.12 14.77 13.65
CA VAL A 223 18.37 13.98 13.69
C VAL A 223 19.16 14.25 14.97
N SER A 224 19.91 13.24 15.40
CA SER A 224 20.68 13.26 16.64
C SER A 224 22.03 13.93 16.43
N VAL A 225 22.24 15.12 16.98
CA VAL A 225 23.57 15.77 16.99
C VAL A 225 23.80 16.39 18.36
N ASP A 226 24.99 16.19 18.92
CA ASP A 226 25.41 16.88 20.14
C ASP A 226 25.69 18.36 19.81
N PHE A 227 24.61 19.13 19.71
CA PHE A 227 24.69 20.54 19.37
C PHE A 227 25.31 21.37 20.50
N ILE A 228 25.28 20.90 21.75
CA ILE A 228 25.94 21.60 22.86
C ILE A 228 27.44 21.56 22.63
N LYS A 229 27.98 20.36 22.38
CA LYS A 229 29.40 20.21 22.05
C LYS A 229 29.77 20.96 20.77
N TYR A 230 28.91 20.93 19.77
CA TYR A 230 29.11 21.71 18.55
C TYR A 230 29.23 23.21 18.85
N PHE A 231 28.32 23.78 19.66
CA PHE A 231 28.37 25.19 20.04
C PHE A 231 29.60 25.50 20.88
N GLU A 232 30.02 24.64 21.81
CA GLU A 232 31.28 24.82 22.53
C GLU A 232 32.49 24.94 21.60
N ASP A 233 32.56 24.09 20.57
CA ASP A 233 33.68 24.03 19.65
C ASP A 233 33.67 25.16 18.61
N MET A 234 32.49 25.73 18.29
CA MET A 234 32.32 26.77 17.26
C MET A 234 32.11 28.19 17.82
N TYR A 235 31.86 28.34 19.12
CA TYR A 235 31.56 29.64 19.74
C TYR A 235 32.80 30.53 19.83
N ASN A 236 32.73 31.70 19.20
CA ASN A 236 33.80 32.71 19.15
C ASN A 236 33.46 34.01 19.90
N GLY A 237 32.45 33.99 20.78
CA GLY A 237 31.93 35.15 21.50
C GLY A 237 30.46 35.44 21.21
N ASP A 238 29.85 36.30 22.03
CA ASP A 238 28.46 36.71 21.87
C ASP A 238 28.25 37.50 20.56
N ASN A 239 27.13 37.23 19.88
CA ASN A 239 26.71 37.94 18.68
C ASN A 239 25.18 38.10 18.64
N ASN A 240 24.64 38.52 17.49
CA ASN A 240 23.20 38.76 17.32
C ASN A 240 22.32 37.50 17.40
N PHE A 241 22.91 36.32 17.28
CA PHE A 241 22.23 35.02 17.16
C PHE A 241 22.51 34.09 18.33
N ILE A 242 23.71 34.12 18.90
CA ILE A 242 24.10 33.28 20.05
C ILE A 242 24.74 34.13 21.15
N LYS A 243 24.43 33.80 22.40
CA LYS A 243 25.14 34.31 23.58
C LYS A 243 25.38 33.24 24.62
N ARG A 244 26.37 33.43 25.48
CA ARG A 244 26.69 32.52 26.58
C ARG A 244 26.62 33.24 27.93
N ILE A 245 25.69 32.81 28.77
CA ILE A 245 25.49 33.37 30.12
C ILE A 245 25.66 32.24 31.13
N ASP A 246 26.57 32.41 32.09
CA ASP A 246 26.86 31.42 33.15
C ASP A 246 27.12 30.00 32.62
N GLY A 247 27.83 29.91 31.48
CA GLY A 247 28.17 28.64 30.84
C GLY A 247 27.08 28.06 29.94
N VAL A 248 25.86 28.64 29.92
CA VAL A 248 24.69 28.17 29.15
C VAL A 248 24.52 28.98 27.88
N PHE A 249 24.20 28.30 26.77
CA PHE A 249 23.92 28.94 25.49
C PHE A 249 22.48 29.41 25.38
N TYR A 250 22.31 30.58 24.77
CA TYR A 250 21.03 31.12 24.36
C TYR A 250 21.10 31.47 22.88
N ILE A 251 20.11 31.02 22.11
CA ILE A 251 20.03 31.26 20.67
C ILE A 251 18.76 32.03 20.34
N LYS A 252 18.86 32.99 19.43
CA LYS A 252 17.74 33.81 18.98
C LYS A 252 16.80 33.00 18.08
N ASP A 253 15.53 32.98 18.43
CA ASP A 253 14.47 32.37 17.61
C ASP A 253 13.96 33.33 16.52
N MET A 254 13.05 32.82 15.68
CA MET A 254 12.41 33.60 14.61
C MET A 254 11.50 34.74 15.11
N PHE A 255 11.15 34.77 16.38
CA PHE A 255 10.37 35.83 17.02
C PHE A 255 11.26 36.92 17.64
N GLY A 256 12.58 36.77 17.49
CA GLY A 256 13.58 37.69 18.00
C GLY A 256 13.96 37.49 19.47
N GLN A 257 13.48 36.43 20.12
CA GLN A 257 13.72 36.14 21.53
C GLN A 257 14.87 35.15 21.71
N PHE A 258 15.70 35.37 22.74
CA PHE A 258 16.79 34.46 23.09
C PHE A 258 16.26 33.29 23.91
N GLN A 259 16.22 32.11 23.29
CA GLN A 259 15.80 30.86 23.93
C GLN A 259 16.99 30.16 24.56
N LYS A 260 16.82 29.66 25.79
CA LYS A 260 17.80 28.79 26.43
C LYS A 260 17.92 27.49 25.63
N VAL A 261 19.15 27.04 25.39
CA VAL A 261 19.42 25.80 24.67
C VAL A 261 20.09 24.79 25.61
N ASP A 262 19.42 23.67 25.85
CA ASP A 262 19.92 22.53 26.63
C ASP A 262 19.50 21.21 25.97
N SER A 263 19.82 20.07 26.59
CA SER A 263 19.53 18.75 26.01
C SER A 263 18.03 18.44 25.88
N ASN A 264 17.14 19.27 26.45
CA ASN A 264 15.70 19.20 26.26
C ASN A 264 15.18 20.10 25.12
N THR A 265 16.06 20.84 24.43
CA THR A 265 15.70 21.67 23.29
C THR A 265 15.64 20.86 22.00
N ILE A 266 14.60 21.09 21.19
CA ILE A 266 14.57 20.74 19.77
C ILE A 266 14.82 22.00 18.94
N ILE A 267 15.71 21.89 17.95
CA ILE A 267 16.00 22.94 16.98
C ILE A 267 15.19 22.61 15.73
N VAL A 268 14.21 23.45 15.44
CA VAL A 268 13.28 23.28 14.31
C VAL A 268 13.21 24.60 13.55
N ASN A 269 12.57 24.63 12.38
CA ASN A 269 12.37 25.87 11.62
C ASN A 269 10.88 26.08 11.27
N GLY A 270 10.55 27.24 10.70
CA GLY A 270 9.17 27.60 10.34
C GLY A 270 8.49 26.61 9.38
N THR A 271 9.24 25.89 8.54
CA THR A 271 8.66 24.84 7.70
C THR A 271 8.21 23.64 8.54
N MET A 272 8.77 23.36 9.71
CA MET A 272 8.31 22.27 10.59
C MET A 272 7.18 22.72 11.51
N ALA A 273 7.31 23.90 12.11
CA ALA A 273 6.32 24.51 12.99
C ALA A 273 5.24 25.21 12.16
N LYS A 274 4.30 24.43 11.60
CA LYS A 274 3.42 24.87 10.53
C LYS A 274 2.51 26.07 10.87
N TRP A 275 2.30 26.37 12.15
CA TRP A 275 1.54 27.56 12.62
C TRP A 275 2.42 28.68 13.18
N SER A 276 3.74 28.61 13.10
CA SER A 276 4.64 29.63 13.65
C SER A 276 4.42 31.04 13.06
N LYS A 277 3.88 31.14 11.85
CA LYS A 277 3.51 32.41 11.20
C LYS A 277 2.18 32.99 11.69
N LEU A 278 1.32 32.18 12.32
CA LEU A 278 0.01 32.56 12.83
C LEU A 278 0.01 32.68 14.37
N LEU A 279 0.90 31.96 15.03
CA LEU A 279 0.94 31.81 16.47
C LEU A 279 2.39 31.77 16.96
N SER A 280 2.79 32.77 17.76
CA SER A 280 4.09 32.74 18.44
C SER A 280 4.10 31.72 19.58
N LEU A 281 5.30 31.33 20.04
CA LEU A 281 5.44 30.45 21.20
C LEU A 281 4.80 31.06 22.46
N GLU A 282 5.00 32.35 22.71
CA GLU A 282 4.42 33.05 23.85
C GLU A 282 2.88 33.05 23.80
N GLN A 283 2.30 33.35 22.63
CA GLN A 283 0.86 33.29 22.44
C GLN A 283 0.34 31.87 22.69
N PHE A 284 0.96 30.84 22.10
CA PHE A 284 0.56 29.45 22.33
C PHE A 284 0.54 29.11 23.82
N GLU A 285 1.60 29.42 24.57
CA GLU A 285 1.69 29.12 26.00
C GLU A 285 0.63 29.86 26.83
N THR A 286 0.26 31.08 26.43
CA THR A 286 -0.71 31.91 27.15
C THR A 286 -2.16 31.61 26.78
N THR A 287 -2.43 31.07 25.58
CA THR A 287 -3.79 30.80 25.09
C THR A 287 -4.20 29.33 25.14
N ARG A 288 -3.25 28.39 25.16
CA ARG A 288 -3.57 26.95 25.18
C ARG A 288 -4.36 26.58 26.45
N ALA A 289 -5.26 25.60 26.34
CA ALA A 289 -6.03 25.12 27.47
C ALA A 289 -5.13 24.40 28.50
N THR A 290 -5.24 24.77 29.77
CA THR A 290 -4.34 24.30 30.84
C THR A 290 -4.57 22.84 31.22
N ASP A 291 -5.82 22.41 31.17
CA ASP A 291 -6.28 21.03 31.36
C ASP A 291 -5.81 20.08 30.24
N HIS A 292 -5.50 20.61 29.04
CA HIS A 292 -5.02 19.84 27.90
C HIS A 292 -3.50 19.96 27.65
N ALA A 293 -2.80 20.81 28.41
CA ALA A 293 -1.39 21.12 28.20
C ALA A 293 -0.50 19.88 28.17
N ASP A 294 -0.80 18.87 29.00
CA ASP A 294 -0.07 17.61 29.05
C ASP A 294 0.02 16.92 27.68
N ILE A 295 -1.07 16.88 26.93
CA ILE A 295 -1.11 16.30 25.59
C ILE A 295 -0.62 17.29 24.53
N MET A 296 -1.01 18.56 24.64
CA MET A 296 -0.69 19.58 23.65
C MET A 296 0.82 19.85 23.52
N ASP A 297 1.56 19.74 24.62
CA ASP A 297 3.00 19.97 24.68
C ASP A 297 3.84 18.72 24.42
N SER A 298 3.21 17.55 24.35
CA SER A 298 3.90 16.26 24.18
C SER A 298 4.45 16.09 22.76
N LEU A 299 5.57 15.36 22.66
CA LEU A 299 6.04 14.80 21.40
C LEU A 299 5.33 13.48 21.09
N PHE A 300 5.00 13.31 19.82
CA PHE A 300 4.44 12.08 19.27
C PHE A 300 5.39 11.53 18.21
N ILE A 301 5.81 10.28 18.36
CA ILE A 301 6.84 9.67 17.51
C ILE A 301 6.18 8.76 16.47
N THR A 302 6.31 9.10 15.19
CA THR A 302 5.72 8.29 14.09
C THR A 302 6.68 7.25 13.55
N LYS A 303 7.99 7.51 13.61
CA LYS A 303 9.05 6.64 13.08
C LYS A 303 10.35 6.92 13.82
N VAL A 304 11.19 5.90 13.99
CA VAL A 304 12.58 6.03 14.46
C VAL A 304 13.51 5.27 13.52
N SER A 305 14.81 5.60 13.56
CA SER A 305 15.85 4.84 12.86
C SER A 305 15.88 3.39 13.28
N LYS A 306 16.27 2.48 12.38
CA LYS A 306 16.43 1.05 12.68
C LYS A 306 17.83 0.77 13.24
N ILE A 307 17.96 -0.37 13.95
CA ILE A 307 19.26 -0.94 14.32
C ILE A 307 20.05 -1.28 13.06
N GLU A 308 19.43 -2.05 12.17
CA GLU A 308 20.02 -2.51 10.92
C GLU A 308 19.16 -2.05 9.73
N ASN A 309 19.84 -1.56 8.70
CA ASN A 309 19.18 -1.23 7.45
C ASN A 309 19.02 -2.50 6.57
N SER A 310 18.00 -2.53 5.73
CA SER A 310 17.86 -3.62 4.76
C SER A 310 18.89 -3.43 3.65
N GLU A 311 19.70 -4.44 3.38
CA GLU A 311 20.67 -4.45 2.27
C GLU A 311 20.09 -5.04 0.97
N VAL A 312 18.84 -5.47 1.02
CA VAL A 312 18.10 -5.98 -0.14
C VAL A 312 16.80 -5.20 -0.27
N ILE A 313 16.50 -4.74 -1.48
CA ILE A 313 15.26 -4.06 -1.84
C ILE A 313 14.63 -4.72 -3.07
N LYS A 314 13.31 -4.54 -3.23
CA LYS A 314 12.61 -4.87 -4.46
C LYS A 314 12.60 -3.65 -5.39
N THR A 315 12.93 -3.85 -6.66
CA THR A 315 12.78 -2.83 -7.71
C THR A 315 11.31 -2.47 -7.94
N ASN A 316 11.07 -1.41 -8.71
CA ASN A 316 9.76 -1.11 -9.25
C ASN A 316 9.86 -0.75 -10.73
N TYR A 317 8.76 -0.91 -11.47
CA TYR A 317 8.73 -0.63 -12.91
C TYR A 317 8.97 0.85 -13.24
N GLN A 318 8.65 1.79 -12.33
CA GLN A 318 8.88 3.22 -12.57
C GLN A 318 10.37 3.54 -12.66
N LEU A 319 11.21 2.90 -11.84
CA LEU A 319 12.66 2.99 -11.96
C LEU A 319 13.17 2.35 -13.25
N LEU A 320 12.76 1.10 -13.50
CA LEU A 320 13.28 0.31 -14.62
C LEU A 320 12.93 0.92 -15.98
N LEU A 321 11.75 1.54 -16.08
CA LEU A 321 11.31 2.20 -17.31
C LEU A 321 12.07 3.50 -17.62
N GLN A 322 12.90 4.00 -16.70
CA GLN A 322 13.65 5.27 -16.84
C GLN A 322 15.17 5.06 -17.02
N LEU A 323 15.59 3.80 -17.20
CA LEU A 323 16.99 3.40 -17.36
C LEU A 323 17.23 2.82 -18.75
N GLY A 324 18.47 2.97 -19.25
CA GLY A 324 18.94 2.38 -20.50
C GLY A 324 19.35 0.92 -20.36
N LEU A 325 18.49 0.08 -19.78
CA LEU A 325 18.76 -1.34 -19.54
C LEU A 325 18.57 -2.15 -20.82
N ASN A 326 19.54 -3.01 -21.15
CA ASN A 326 19.38 -4.01 -22.21
C ASN A 326 18.87 -5.35 -21.66
N LEU A 327 18.58 -6.31 -22.54
CA LEU A 327 18.10 -7.65 -22.13
C LEU A 327 19.08 -8.36 -21.19
N GLN A 328 20.39 -8.27 -21.43
CA GLN A 328 21.42 -8.89 -20.59
C GLN A 328 21.45 -8.29 -19.19
N ASP A 329 21.24 -6.98 -19.08
CA ASP A 329 21.15 -6.27 -17.81
C ASP A 329 19.96 -6.80 -17.01
N TYR A 330 18.78 -6.91 -17.63
CA TYR A 330 17.60 -7.51 -17.00
C TYR A 330 17.83 -8.98 -16.57
N TYR A 331 18.48 -9.79 -17.41
CA TYR A 331 18.86 -11.16 -17.03
C TYR A 331 19.75 -11.17 -15.79
N SER A 332 20.78 -10.31 -15.75
CA SER A 332 21.70 -10.23 -14.61
C SER A 332 21.00 -9.77 -13.32
N LEU A 333 20.15 -8.75 -13.41
CA LEU A 333 19.45 -8.16 -12.27
C LEU A 333 18.39 -9.09 -11.68
N THR A 334 17.74 -9.91 -12.53
CA THR A 334 16.72 -10.85 -12.06
C THR A 334 17.28 -12.17 -11.58
N GLU A 335 18.54 -12.50 -11.89
CA GLU A 335 19.13 -13.82 -11.66
C GLU A 335 18.98 -14.29 -10.21
N ALA A 336 19.34 -13.44 -9.23
CA ALA A 336 19.22 -13.77 -7.81
C ALA A 336 17.78 -14.14 -7.42
N THR A 337 16.80 -13.36 -7.91
CA THR A 337 15.38 -13.61 -7.63
C THR A 337 14.89 -14.88 -8.32
N ARG A 338 15.25 -15.09 -9.59
CA ARG A 338 14.89 -16.30 -10.35
C ARG A 338 15.45 -17.55 -9.67
N THR A 339 16.72 -17.54 -9.33
CA THR A 339 17.41 -18.67 -8.70
C THR A 339 16.86 -18.95 -7.30
N PHE A 340 16.51 -17.90 -6.55
CA PHE A 340 15.82 -18.04 -5.26
C PHE A 340 14.45 -18.71 -5.43
N LEU A 341 13.58 -18.18 -6.31
CA LEU A 341 12.24 -18.74 -6.53
C LEU A 341 12.30 -20.17 -7.12
N ARG A 342 13.25 -20.46 -8.02
CA ARG A 342 13.49 -21.84 -8.51
C ARG A 342 13.91 -22.76 -7.37
N SER A 343 14.78 -22.31 -6.47
CA SER A 343 15.21 -23.10 -5.30
C SER A 343 14.01 -23.46 -4.40
N VAL A 344 13.07 -22.52 -4.22
CA VAL A 344 11.81 -22.78 -3.50
C VAL A 344 10.97 -23.85 -4.21
N LEU A 345 10.84 -23.78 -5.54
CA LEU A 345 10.11 -24.79 -6.34
C LEU A 345 10.80 -26.17 -6.31
N TYR A 346 12.12 -26.20 -6.20
CA TYR A 346 12.90 -27.42 -5.99
C TYR A 346 12.94 -27.88 -4.53
N LYS A 347 12.19 -27.22 -3.63
CA LYS A 347 12.01 -27.62 -2.22
C LYS A 347 13.31 -27.55 -1.43
N ASP A 348 14.17 -26.59 -1.75
CA ASP A 348 15.36 -26.31 -0.95
C ASP A 348 14.95 -25.77 0.44
N LYS A 349 15.37 -26.46 1.51
CA LYS A 349 14.95 -26.15 2.89
C LYS A 349 15.17 -24.69 3.27
N MET A 350 16.38 -24.16 3.05
CA MET A 350 16.72 -22.80 3.45
C MET A 350 15.97 -21.76 2.61
N ALA A 351 15.88 -21.96 1.28
CA ALA A 351 15.14 -21.06 0.41
C ALA A 351 13.64 -21.04 0.73
N THR A 352 13.02 -22.20 0.95
CA THR A 352 11.59 -22.31 1.30
C THR A 352 11.28 -21.62 2.64
N LEU A 353 12.10 -21.84 3.67
CA LEU A 353 11.90 -21.16 4.96
C LEU A 353 12.09 -19.64 4.85
N LYS A 354 13.10 -19.18 4.09
CA LYS A 354 13.29 -17.75 3.81
C LYS A 354 12.08 -17.14 3.10
N PHE A 355 11.57 -17.82 2.08
CA PHE A 355 10.44 -17.37 1.28
C PHE A 355 9.17 -17.25 2.12
N LEU A 356 8.85 -18.27 2.91
CA LEU A 356 7.68 -18.25 3.80
C LEU A 356 7.80 -17.19 4.90
N GLY A 357 9.00 -16.97 5.43
CA GLY A 357 9.27 -15.88 6.36
C GLY A 357 9.00 -14.51 5.73
N ALA A 358 9.43 -14.29 4.48
CA ALA A 358 9.18 -13.04 3.76
C ALA A 358 7.68 -12.84 3.49
N VAL A 359 6.97 -13.87 3.01
CA VAL A 359 5.52 -13.77 2.77
C VAL A 359 4.75 -13.52 4.07
N ALA A 360 5.18 -14.12 5.18
CA ALA A 360 4.58 -13.86 6.48
C ALA A 360 4.74 -12.40 6.95
N THR A 361 5.76 -11.69 6.48
CA THR A 361 5.99 -10.26 6.82
C THR A 361 5.33 -9.26 5.88
N GLU A 362 5.03 -9.64 4.63
CA GLU A 362 4.45 -8.73 3.61
C GLU A 362 2.92 -8.60 3.67
N GLU A 363 2.22 -9.56 4.28
CA GLU A 363 0.76 -9.54 4.38
C GLU A 363 0.30 -8.72 5.60
N ASN A 364 -0.65 -7.79 5.41
CA ASN A 364 -1.24 -6.98 6.49
C ASN A 364 -1.69 -7.88 7.65
N GLU A 365 -1.45 -7.44 8.90
CA GLU A 365 -1.85 -8.17 10.13
C GLU A 365 -3.34 -8.59 10.15
N ASP A 366 -4.19 -7.95 9.34
CA ASP A 366 -5.63 -8.16 9.30
C ASP A 366 -6.10 -9.29 8.32
N GLU A 367 -5.22 -9.83 7.45
CA GLU A 367 -5.56 -10.83 6.39
C GLU A 367 -4.71 -12.14 6.37
N PHE A 368 -4.11 -12.58 7.47
CA PHE A 368 -3.78 -13.99 7.87
C PHE A 368 -2.79 -14.95 7.13
N ASN A 369 -1.75 -15.34 7.90
CA ASN A 369 -1.45 -16.66 8.52
C ASN A 369 -1.02 -17.89 7.68
N LEU A 370 -1.13 -17.90 6.35
CA LEU A 370 -0.70 -19.09 5.61
C LEU A 370 0.84 -19.28 5.64
N GLY A 371 1.59 -18.21 5.40
CA GLY A 371 3.06 -18.24 5.42
C GLY A 371 3.63 -18.61 6.80
N GLU A 372 3.09 -18.02 7.88
CA GLU A 372 3.52 -18.27 9.26
C GLU A 372 3.27 -19.73 9.67
N LYS A 373 2.07 -20.28 9.42
CA LYS A 373 1.75 -21.68 9.71
C LYS A 373 2.61 -22.67 8.93
N LEU A 374 2.82 -22.42 7.63
CA LEU A 374 3.66 -23.27 6.80
C LEU A 374 5.12 -23.22 7.25
N SER A 375 5.63 -22.03 7.58
CA SER A 375 6.97 -21.84 8.14
C SER A 375 7.13 -22.62 9.45
N TYR A 376 6.14 -22.57 10.35
CA TYR A 376 6.15 -23.34 11.60
C TYR A 376 6.23 -24.85 11.36
N LEU A 377 5.35 -25.43 10.54
CA LEU A 377 5.36 -26.88 10.28
C LEU A 377 6.64 -27.34 9.57
N LEU A 378 7.09 -26.59 8.57
CA LEU A 378 8.31 -26.93 7.82
C LEU A 378 9.59 -26.71 8.65
N GLY A 379 9.56 -25.81 9.63
CA GLY A 379 10.62 -25.64 10.61
C GLY A 379 10.72 -26.84 11.55
N LEU A 380 9.61 -27.50 11.90
CA LEU A 380 9.61 -28.70 12.75
C LEU A 380 10.16 -29.94 12.05
N ASP A 381 9.68 -30.24 10.84
CA ASP A 381 10.07 -31.44 10.07
C ASP A 381 9.92 -31.21 8.57
N PHE A 382 10.92 -30.54 7.99
CA PHE A 382 10.91 -30.14 6.58
C PHE A 382 10.69 -31.33 5.65
N ASP A 383 11.49 -32.39 5.79
CA ASP A 383 11.54 -33.52 4.85
C ASP A 383 10.24 -34.33 4.78
N ARG A 384 9.43 -34.28 5.85
CA ARG A 384 8.12 -34.94 5.87
C ARG A 384 7.01 -34.00 5.46
N PHE A 385 6.92 -32.79 6.02
CA PHE A 385 5.82 -31.88 5.69
C PHE A 385 5.87 -31.37 4.25
N ILE A 386 7.06 -31.09 3.68
CA ILE A 386 7.17 -30.60 2.30
C ILE A 386 6.67 -31.62 1.26
N LYS A 387 6.58 -32.90 1.62
CA LYS A 387 6.06 -33.97 0.75
C LYS A 387 4.53 -33.96 0.64
N LEU A 388 3.81 -33.24 1.52
CA LEU A 388 2.35 -33.14 1.48
C LEU A 388 1.90 -32.41 0.20
N PRO A 389 1.06 -33.04 -0.65
CA PRO A 389 0.63 -32.45 -1.93
C PRO A 389 -0.01 -31.06 -1.79
N TRP A 390 -0.85 -30.86 -0.77
CA TRP A 390 -1.51 -29.58 -0.54
C TRP A 390 -0.53 -28.48 -0.07
N ILE A 391 0.53 -28.81 0.68
CA ILE A 391 1.57 -27.86 1.05
C ILE A 391 2.34 -27.42 -0.20
N GLN A 392 2.72 -28.36 -1.07
CA GLN A 392 3.38 -28.04 -2.33
C GLN A 392 2.51 -27.16 -3.21
N LYS A 393 1.20 -27.43 -3.27
CA LYS A 393 0.24 -26.63 -4.04
C LYS A 393 0.09 -25.21 -3.46
N SER A 394 0.00 -25.06 -2.14
CA SER A 394 -0.02 -23.75 -1.49
C SER A 394 1.27 -22.97 -1.74
N LEU A 395 2.43 -23.62 -1.60
CA LEU A 395 3.73 -23.01 -1.86
C LEU A 395 3.83 -22.55 -3.33
N ALA A 396 3.42 -23.40 -4.28
CA ALA A 396 3.44 -23.05 -5.70
C ALA A 396 2.55 -21.84 -6.02
N GLY A 397 1.35 -21.74 -5.45
CA GLY A 397 0.49 -20.55 -5.63
C GLY A 397 1.09 -19.26 -5.04
N MET A 398 1.80 -19.36 -3.91
CA MET A 398 2.55 -18.22 -3.36
C MET A 398 3.73 -17.83 -4.26
N VAL A 399 4.45 -18.82 -4.82
CA VAL A 399 5.52 -18.59 -5.79
C VAL A 399 4.98 -17.99 -7.10
N GLU A 400 3.82 -18.43 -7.58
CA GLU A 400 3.15 -17.86 -8.76
C GLU A 400 2.94 -16.35 -8.61
N ARG A 401 2.43 -15.91 -7.45
CA ARG A 401 2.30 -14.47 -7.13
C ARG A 401 3.64 -13.76 -7.14
N ALA A 402 4.69 -14.36 -6.56
CA ALA A 402 6.03 -13.79 -6.58
C ALA A 402 6.64 -13.74 -8.01
N VAL A 403 6.30 -14.69 -8.88
CA VAL A 403 6.65 -14.65 -10.30
C VAL A 403 5.88 -13.54 -11.01
N MET A 404 4.60 -13.31 -10.69
CA MET A 404 3.83 -12.16 -11.21
C MET A 404 4.45 -10.81 -10.79
N GLU A 405 4.97 -10.72 -9.56
CA GLU A 405 5.75 -9.55 -9.12
C GLU A 405 7.05 -9.39 -9.92
N LEU A 406 7.82 -10.46 -10.07
CA LEU A 406 9.06 -10.48 -10.85
C LEU A 406 8.82 -9.99 -12.29
N VAL A 407 7.80 -10.53 -12.96
CA VAL A 407 7.45 -10.15 -14.34
C VAL A 407 6.75 -8.79 -14.39
N SER A 408 6.38 -8.16 -13.28
CA SER A 408 5.93 -6.76 -13.29
C SER A 408 7.05 -5.77 -12.93
N GLY A 409 8.31 -6.22 -12.94
CA GLY A 409 9.48 -5.40 -12.65
C GLY A 409 9.78 -5.24 -11.16
N LYS A 410 9.24 -6.11 -10.30
CA LYS A 410 9.51 -6.14 -8.85
C LYS A 410 10.38 -7.34 -8.50
N PHE A 411 11.69 -7.14 -8.44
CA PHE A 411 12.66 -8.20 -8.10
C PHE A 411 13.75 -7.67 -7.17
N HIS A 412 14.44 -8.59 -6.49
CA HIS A 412 15.43 -8.25 -5.46
C HIS A 412 16.76 -7.82 -6.06
N ILE A 413 17.29 -6.73 -5.54
CA ILE A 413 18.65 -6.21 -5.80
C ILE A 413 19.33 -5.83 -4.47
N GLU A 414 20.66 -5.74 -4.50
CA GLU A 414 21.42 -5.10 -3.41
C GLU A 414 21.12 -3.60 -3.36
N GLY A 415 20.83 -3.12 -2.17
CA GLY A 415 20.48 -1.73 -1.94
C GLY A 415 19.60 -1.57 -0.70
N SER A 416 19.38 -0.32 -0.33
CA SER A 416 18.60 0.06 0.84
C SER A 416 17.72 1.26 0.54
N PHE A 417 16.86 1.62 1.48
CA PHE A 417 16.24 2.94 1.49
C PHE A 417 16.95 3.78 2.53
N LYS A 418 17.40 4.98 2.12
CA LYS A 418 18.04 5.94 3.02
C LYS A 418 17.13 7.14 3.19
N THR A 419 16.87 7.53 4.44
CA THR A 419 16.15 8.77 4.75
C THR A 419 17.07 9.95 4.44
N ILE A 420 16.57 10.90 3.67
CA ILE A 420 17.35 12.08 3.29
C ILE A 420 17.24 13.16 4.37
N VAL A 421 18.33 13.87 4.62
CA VAL A 421 18.39 14.96 5.59
C VAL A 421 19.14 16.14 4.97
N GLN A 422 18.68 17.35 5.24
CA GLN A 422 19.49 18.53 4.97
C GLN A 422 20.69 18.52 5.93
N SER A 423 21.84 19.01 5.48
CA SER A 423 23.04 19.24 6.29
C SER A 423 22.73 19.72 7.72
N PRO A 424 22.83 18.83 8.74
CA PRO A 424 22.60 19.21 10.13
C PRO A 424 23.63 20.24 10.62
N LEU A 425 24.87 20.14 10.14
CA LEU A 425 25.92 21.09 10.52
C LEU A 425 25.65 22.48 9.94
N ALA A 426 25.07 22.57 8.74
CA ALA A 426 24.59 23.84 8.20
C ALA A 426 23.45 24.43 9.04
N ILE A 427 22.52 23.60 9.56
CA ILE A 427 21.43 24.07 10.44
C ILE A 427 22.02 24.66 11.74
N LEU A 428 23.02 24.00 12.33
CA LEU A 428 23.69 24.50 13.54
C LEU A 428 24.49 25.78 13.27
N ASN A 429 25.18 25.88 12.13
CA ASN A 429 25.85 27.11 11.72
C ASN A 429 24.87 28.27 11.52
N TYR A 430 23.74 28.00 10.86
CA TYR A 430 22.69 28.98 10.67
C TYR A 430 22.14 29.48 12.02
N ALA A 431 21.93 28.58 12.98
CA ALA A 431 21.47 28.94 14.32
C ALA A 431 22.41 29.92 15.06
N ILE A 432 23.73 29.85 14.85
CA ILE A 432 24.71 30.66 15.59
C ILE A 432 25.30 31.85 14.80
N THR A 433 25.10 31.88 13.49
CA THR A 433 25.64 32.92 12.60
C THR A 433 24.58 33.68 11.80
N GLY A 434 23.39 33.11 11.61
CA GLY A 434 22.39 33.59 10.66
C GLY A 434 22.74 33.31 9.19
N GLU A 435 23.84 32.62 8.90
CA GLU A 435 24.29 32.29 7.55
C GLU A 435 24.29 30.77 7.30
N ILE A 436 23.91 30.37 6.08
CA ILE A 436 23.92 28.96 5.67
C ILE A 436 25.36 28.59 5.27
N ILE A 437 26.10 27.98 6.20
CA ILE A 437 27.48 27.53 5.98
C ILE A 437 27.52 26.00 6.04
N ASP A 438 27.70 25.36 4.88
CA ASP A 438 27.75 23.90 4.76
C ASP A 438 29.19 23.37 4.58
N PRO A 439 29.64 22.42 5.43
CA PRO A 439 30.91 21.72 5.24
C PRO A 439 31.01 20.86 3.97
N LEU A 440 29.88 20.43 3.38
CA LEU A 440 29.89 19.69 2.11
C LEU A 440 29.98 20.67 0.92
N ALA A 441 30.73 20.32 -0.11
CA ALA A 441 30.77 21.10 -1.35
C ALA A 441 29.57 20.79 -2.28
N ASP A 442 29.49 21.51 -3.40
CA ASP A 442 28.53 21.23 -4.47
C ASP A 442 28.73 19.81 -5.03
N ASN A 443 27.64 19.08 -5.28
CA ASN A 443 27.61 17.67 -5.69
C ASN A 443 28.25 16.67 -4.70
N GLU A 444 28.47 17.08 -3.44
CA GLU A 444 28.96 16.18 -2.39
C GLU A 444 27.85 15.78 -1.43
N PHE A 445 27.83 14.49 -1.13
CA PHE A 445 26.89 13.85 -0.21
C PHE A 445 27.65 13.12 0.88
N TRP A 446 27.05 12.99 2.06
CA TRP A 446 27.63 12.21 3.15
C TRP A 446 26.65 11.17 3.66
N CYS A 447 27.17 9.98 3.92
CA CYS A 447 26.47 8.89 4.58
C CYS A 447 27.53 8.13 5.39
N ASN A 448 27.17 7.58 6.55
CA ASN A 448 28.11 6.79 7.34
C ASN A 448 28.29 5.38 6.73
N THR A 449 28.95 5.34 5.57
CA THR A 449 29.22 4.14 4.77
C THR A 449 30.63 4.22 4.19
N THR A 450 31.13 3.09 3.70
CA THR A 450 32.39 3.02 2.95
C THR A 450 32.19 3.24 1.45
N ASP A 451 30.94 3.26 0.98
CA ASP A 451 30.59 3.50 -0.41
C ASP A 451 31.09 4.86 -0.89
N LYS A 452 31.51 4.92 -2.16
CA LYS A 452 32.01 6.17 -2.78
C LYS A 452 31.05 6.78 -3.78
N GLN A 453 30.15 5.97 -4.35
CA GLN A 453 29.15 6.40 -5.32
C GLN A 453 27.91 5.51 -5.24
N ALA A 454 26.74 6.06 -5.52
CA ALA A 454 25.49 5.32 -5.50
C ALA A 454 24.44 5.94 -6.41
N LEU A 455 23.57 5.08 -6.97
CA LEU A 455 22.34 5.52 -7.60
C LEU A 455 21.31 5.84 -6.51
N ILE A 456 20.72 7.02 -6.61
CA ILE A 456 19.56 7.41 -5.80
C ILE A 456 18.36 7.81 -6.66
N ALA A 457 17.17 7.47 -6.17
CA ALA A 457 15.91 7.85 -6.79
C ALA A 457 14.78 7.93 -5.75
N ARG A 458 13.91 8.94 -5.85
CA ARG A 458 12.71 9.07 -5.00
C ARG A 458 11.48 8.65 -5.79
N ASN A 459 10.61 7.84 -5.19
CA ASN A 459 9.33 7.51 -5.81
C ASN A 459 8.28 8.60 -5.51
N PRO A 460 7.35 8.89 -6.44
CA PRO A 460 7.25 8.30 -7.78
C PRO A 460 8.30 8.87 -8.75
N ILE A 461 8.83 8.01 -9.64
CA ILE A 461 9.77 8.41 -10.68
C ILE A 461 8.99 8.59 -11.98
N ALA A 462 9.08 9.77 -12.57
CA ALA A 462 8.43 10.17 -13.81
C ALA A 462 9.43 10.59 -14.91
N SER A 463 10.71 10.74 -14.62
CA SER A 463 11.70 11.06 -15.65
C SER A 463 13.04 10.41 -15.36
N PHE A 464 13.71 9.99 -16.43
CA PHE A 464 15.12 9.58 -16.41
C PHE A 464 16.04 10.64 -15.79
N SER A 465 15.68 11.92 -15.89
CA SER A 465 16.44 13.05 -15.32
C SER A 465 16.36 13.15 -13.79
N GLU A 466 15.41 12.45 -13.14
CA GLU A 466 15.24 12.43 -11.68
C GLU A 466 16.15 11.41 -11.00
N ILE A 467 16.72 10.46 -11.76
CA ILE A 467 17.63 9.44 -11.24
C ILE A 467 19.04 10.02 -11.20
N GLN A 468 19.67 10.01 -10.02
CA GLN A 468 21.00 10.57 -9.81
C GLN A 468 22.01 9.47 -9.53
N ASP A 469 23.22 9.59 -10.08
CA ASP A 469 24.40 8.84 -9.64
C ASP A 469 25.30 9.78 -8.83
N ILE A 470 25.20 9.70 -7.51
CA ILE A 470 25.81 10.65 -6.59
C ILE A 470 27.19 10.21 -6.13
N LYS A 471 28.02 11.18 -5.72
CA LYS A 471 29.33 10.97 -5.09
C LYS A 471 29.21 11.13 -3.58
N LEU A 472 29.71 10.15 -2.85
CA LEU A 472 29.85 10.20 -1.39
C LEU A 472 31.27 10.62 -1.02
N VAL A 473 31.39 11.49 -0.02
CA VAL A 473 32.67 12.01 0.45
C VAL A 473 32.90 11.69 1.91
N GLU A 474 34.17 11.55 2.29
CA GLU A 474 34.55 11.54 3.69
C GLU A 474 34.64 12.99 4.19
N ASN A 475 34.11 13.25 5.39
CA ASN A 475 34.15 14.57 5.98
C ASN A 475 34.36 14.47 7.50
N TYR A 476 35.47 15.03 7.98
CA TYR A 476 35.87 14.95 9.39
C TYR A 476 34.82 15.50 10.35
N LEU A 477 34.12 16.59 10.00
CA LEU A 477 33.11 17.19 10.89
C LEU A 477 31.89 16.27 11.03
N TYR A 478 31.42 15.67 9.95
CA TYR A 478 30.34 14.68 10.04
C TYR A 478 30.78 13.42 10.77
N SER A 479 31.99 12.92 10.52
CA SER A 479 32.53 11.79 11.30
C SER A 479 32.61 12.11 12.80
N LYS A 480 32.93 13.36 13.17
CA LYS A 480 33.01 13.81 14.56
C LYS A 480 31.65 13.94 15.24
N TYR A 481 30.68 14.60 14.60
CA TYR A 481 29.40 14.97 15.24
C TYR A 481 28.22 14.07 14.88
N CYS A 482 28.33 13.30 13.79
CA CYS A 482 27.29 12.42 13.25
C CYS A 482 27.78 10.96 13.11
N GLY A 483 29.02 10.65 13.55
CA GLY A 483 29.62 9.31 13.40
C GLY A 483 28.94 8.20 14.22
N HIS A 484 28.07 8.56 15.17
CA HIS A 484 27.24 7.61 15.92
C HIS A 484 25.98 7.15 15.15
N TRP A 485 25.71 7.72 13.98
CA TRP A 485 24.62 7.28 13.11
C TRP A 485 25.02 6.00 12.39
N ASN A 486 24.04 5.15 12.05
CA ASN A 486 24.29 4.12 11.04
C ASN A 486 24.07 4.72 9.63
N ASP A 487 24.11 3.87 8.62
CA ASP A 487 24.05 4.27 7.22
C ASP A 487 22.63 4.58 6.71
N GLU A 488 21.59 4.63 7.56
CA GLU A 488 20.20 4.90 7.12
C GLU A 488 19.97 6.37 6.72
N LEU A 489 20.85 7.29 7.12
CA LEU A 489 20.76 8.70 6.74
C LEU A 489 21.68 9.07 5.57
N LEU A 490 21.14 9.82 4.62
CA LEU A 490 21.88 10.44 3.51
C LEU A 490 21.79 11.96 3.62
N VAL A 491 22.94 12.61 3.84
CA VAL A 491 23.05 14.05 4.01
C VAL A 491 23.16 14.73 2.65
N PHE A 492 22.22 15.63 2.38
CA PHE A 492 22.24 16.55 1.24
C PHE A 492 22.87 17.87 1.66
N ASN A 493 23.74 18.41 0.80
CA ASN A 493 24.32 19.73 0.99
C ASN A 493 23.28 20.84 0.76
N ALA A 494 23.55 22.04 1.26
CA ALA A 494 22.73 23.23 1.07
C ALA A 494 23.30 24.14 -0.04
N LYS A 495 23.73 23.55 -1.16
CA LYS A 495 24.37 24.27 -2.28
C LYS A 495 23.82 23.85 -3.66
N ASP A 496 23.45 22.58 -3.82
CA ASP A 496 22.88 22.04 -5.06
C ASP A 496 21.34 22.07 -5.09
N ILE A 497 20.76 21.61 -6.20
CA ILE A 497 19.29 21.54 -6.36
C ILE A 497 18.80 20.11 -6.60
N ILE A 498 19.53 19.11 -6.09
CA ILE A 498 19.22 17.70 -6.30
C ILE A 498 17.89 17.32 -5.63
N SER A 499 17.58 17.90 -4.47
CA SER A 499 16.29 17.67 -3.79
C SER A 499 15.08 18.10 -4.66
N PRO A 500 15.05 19.35 -5.21
CA PRO A 500 14.05 19.72 -6.22
C PRO A 500 14.00 18.82 -7.46
N ILE A 501 15.14 18.39 -7.99
CA ILE A 501 15.23 17.52 -9.18
C ILE A 501 14.57 16.16 -8.92
N MET A 502 14.69 15.62 -7.70
CA MET A 502 14.18 14.28 -7.34
C MET A 502 12.70 14.30 -6.96
N SER A 503 11.84 14.64 -7.93
CA SER A 503 10.39 14.72 -7.76
C SER A 503 9.96 15.80 -6.74
N GLY A 504 10.78 16.83 -6.50
CA GLY A 504 10.52 17.82 -5.45
C GLY A 504 10.60 17.24 -4.04
N ALA A 505 11.68 16.53 -3.72
CA ALA A 505 11.91 15.95 -2.40
C ALA A 505 12.04 17.04 -1.32
N ASP A 506 11.58 16.71 -0.11
CA ASP A 506 11.82 17.50 1.11
C ASP A 506 12.52 16.65 2.18
N PHE A 507 12.73 17.18 3.38
CA PHE A 507 13.46 16.49 4.44
C PHE A 507 12.58 16.17 5.66
N ASP A 508 11.27 16.00 5.46
CA ASP A 508 10.30 15.77 6.54
C ASP A 508 10.11 14.29 6.96
N GLY A 509 10.93 13.42 6.36
CA GLY A 509 10.91 11.97 6.51
C GLY A 509 11.01 11.20 5.19
N ASP A 510 11.17 11.91 4.08
CA ASP A 510 11.42 11.35 2.75
C ASP A 510 12.63 10.40 2.74
N PHE A 511 12.58 9.44 1.83
CA PHE A 511 13.65 8.48 1.64
C PHE A 511 13.83 8.19 0.16
N VAL A 512 15.06 7.84 -0.19
CA VAL A 512 15.46 7.51 -1.55
C VAL A 512 15.83 6.03 -1.61
N LEU A 513 15.53 5.39 -2.72
CA LEU A 513 16.23 4.17 -3.10
C LEU A 513 17.72 4.49 -3.18
N TYR A 514 18.56 3.62 -2.63
CA TYR A 514 20.01 3.73 -2.66
C TYR A 514 20.60 2.40 -3.08
N THR A 515 21.42 2.39 -4.13
CA THR A 515 22.10 1.17 -4.58
C THR A 515 23.47 1.46 -5.19
N THR A 516 24.43 0.61 -4.87
CA THR A 516 25.77 0.59 -5.46
C THR A 516 25.87 -0.35 -6.66
N ASN A 517 24.75 -0.96 -7.08
CA ASN A 517 24.71 -1.92 -8.19
C ASN A 517 25.15 -1.27 -9.51
N ASN A 518 26.31 -1.70 -10.02
CA ASN A 518 26.91 -1.14 -11.23
C ASN A 518 26.06 -1.31 -12.48
N THR A 519 25.23 -2.36 -12.58
CA THR A 519 24.34 -2.54 -13.75
C THR A 519 23.31 -1.41 -13.81
N LEU A 520 22.70 -1.04 -12.68
CA LEU A 520 21.75 0.06 -12.61
C LEU A 520 22.43 1.42 -12.77
N ARG A 521 23.55 1.64 -12.07
CA ARG A 521 24.33 2.90 -12.16
C ARG A 521 24.79 3.18 -13.59
N ASN A 522 25.33 2.17 -14.27
CA ASN A 522 25.76 2.30 -15.66
C ASN A 522 24.59 2.45 -16.64
N ALA A 523 23.35 2.15 -16.24
CA ALA A 523 22.15 2.33 -17.07
C ALA A 523 21.50 3.71 -16.92
N VAL A 524 21.98 4.56 -16.00
CA VAL A 524 21.48 5.94 -15.86
C VAL A 524 21.65 6.70 -17.18
N ILE A 525 20.57 7.39 -17.58
CA ILE A 525 20.52 8.22 -18.77
C ILE A 525 20.73 9.67 -18.33
N PRO A 526 21.82 10.33 -18.76
CA PRO A 526 22.06 11.71 -18.35
C PRO A 526 21.02 12.64 -19.00
N PRO A 527 20.70 13.79 -18.36
CA PRO A 527 19.90 14.82 -19.01
C PRO A 527 20.57 15.31 -20.30
N GLU A 528 19.77 15.56 -21.34
CA GLU A 528 20.28 16.07 -22.62
C GLU A 528 20.97 17.42 -22.40
N ASN A 529 22.18 17.57 -22.95
CA ASN A 529 23.06 18.73 -22.77
C ASN A 529 23.46 19.02 -21.31
N GLY A 530 23.25 18.07 -20.39
CA GLY A 530 23.52 18.27 -18.96
C GLY A 530 22.49 19.13 -18.22
N LEU A 531 21.34 19.43 -18.85
CA LEU A 531 20.34 20.34 -18.31
C LEU A 531 19.17 19.58 -17.68
N HIS A 532 19.06 19.63 -16.36
CA HIS A 532 17.94 19.03 -15.64
C HIS A 532 16.63 19.78 -15.90
N PHE A 533 15.53 19.03 -15.88
CA PHE A 533 14.19 19.59 -15.92
C PHE A 533 13.74 20.00 -14.52
N ILE A 534 13.22 21.22 -14.39
CA ILE A 534 12.56 21.71 -13.18
C ILE A 534 11.30 22.44 -13.58
N SER A 535 10.18 22.03 -12.98
CA SER A 535 8.92 22.73 -13.17
C SER A 535 9.01 24.15 -12.62
N THR A 536 8.64 25.13 -13.42
CA THR A 536 8.44 26.51 -12.94
C THR A 536 6.98 26.83 -12.63
N ASN A 537 6.09 25.84 -12.73
CA ASN A 537 4.66 25.98 -12.45
C ASN A 537 4.41 25.98 -10.94
N ASN A 538 4.60 27.14 -10.29
CA ASN A 538 4.25 27.32 -8.88
C ASN A 538 2.74 27.47 -8.71
N THR A 539 2.05 26.40 -8.31
CA THR A 539 0.64 26.51 -7.91
C THR A 539 0.54 27.12 -6.51
N LYS A 540 0.33 28.44 -6.46
CA LYS A 540 -0.08 29.10 -5.22
C LYS A 540 -1.45 28.56 -4.83
N GLY A 541 -1.60 28.15 -3.56
CA GLY A 541 -2.86 27.64 -3.06
C GLY A 541 -3.96 28.70 -3.12
N ALA A 542 -5.16 28.30 -3.50
CA ALA A 542 -6.30 29.21 -3.54
C ALA A 542 -6.65 29.65 -2.11
N LYS A 543 -6.72 30.97 -1.87
CA LYS A 543 -7.14 31.55 -0.60
C LYS A 543 -8.62 31.90 -0.66
N VAL A 544 -9.36 31.52 0.37
CA VAL A 544 -10.78 31.82 0.54
C VAL A 544 -11.09 32.01 2.02
N PRO A 545 -12.20 32.70 2.38
CA PRO A 545 -12.65 32.77 3.76
C PRO A 545 -12.85 31.38 4.37
N TYR A 546 -12.42 31.20 5.62
CA TYR A 546 -12.58 29.92 6.30
C TYR A 546 -14.03 29.72 6.76
N THR A 547 -14.83 29.07 5.91
CA THR A 547 -16.19 28.62 6.23
C THR A 547 -16.29 27.10 6.12
N TRP A 548 -17.26 26.51 6.81
CA TRP A 548 -17.52 25.08 6.73
C TRP A 548 -17.86 24.62 5.31
N GLU A 549 -18.64 25.40 4.57
CA GLU A 549 -18.97 25.13 3.17
C GLU A 549 -17.73 25.10 2.27
N ASN A 550 -16.85 26.11 2.40
CA ASN A 550 -15.61 26.14 1.66
C ASN A 550 -14.71 24.95 2.00
N ARG A 551 -14.63 24.57 3.28
CA ARG A 551 -13.90 23.36 3.72
C ARG A 551 -14.42 22.10 3.04
N VAL A 552 -15.73 21.87 3.04
CA VAL A 552 -16.35 20.71 2.38
C VAL A 552 -16.05 20.72 0.88
N ASN A 553 -16.21 21.87 0.22
CA ASN A 553 -16.00 22.01 -1.23
C ASN A 553 -14.55 21.73 -1.63
N PHE A 554 -13.57 22.28 -0.89
CA PHE A 554 -12.14 22.05 -1.13
C PHE A 554 -11.68 20.65 -0.76
N GLN A 555 -12.28 19.99 0.24
CA GLN A 555 -11.85 18.63 0.59
C GLN A 555 -12.45 17.58 -0.36
N LEU A 556 -13.72 17.73 -0.73
CA LEU A 556 -14.41 16.78 -1.60
C LEU A 556 -14.12 17.04 -3.09
N GLY A 557 -13.87 18.29 -3.49
CA GLY A 557 -13.62 18.66 -4.89
C GLY A 557 -12.29 18.17 -5.46
N PHE A 558 -11.32 17.78 -4.61
CA PHE A 558 -9.98 17.36 -5.00
C PHE A 558 -9.71 15.88 -4.70
N MET A 559 -10.77 15.09 -4.59
CA MET A 559 -10.66 13.64 -4.44
C MET A 559 -10.34 12.96 -5.77
N GLY A 560 -9.58 11.86 -5.70
CA GLY A 560 -9.26 11.00 -6.86
C GLY A 560 -7.80 10.57 -6.93
N ASN A 561 -7.50 9.61 -7.80
CA ASN A 561 -6.15 9.05 -7.97
C ASN A 561 -5.44 9.59 -9.23
N LEU A 562 -5.35 10.92 -9.33
CA LEU A 562 -4.75 11.59 -10.48
C LEU A 562 -3.25 11.28 -10.62
N ILE A 563 -2.52 11.24 -9.48
CA ILE A 563 -1.10 10.89 -9.43
C ILE A 563 -0.85 9.50 -10.05
N GLY A 564 -1.67 8.51 -9.69
CA GLY A 564 -1.57 7.16 -10.26
C GLY A 564 -1.88 7.12 -11.75
N ALA A 565 -2.82 7.93 -12.23
CA ALA A 565 -3.11 8.06 -13.65
C ALA A 565 -1.94 8.67 -14.43
N VAL A 566 -1.36 9.77 -13.94
CA VAL A 566 -0.19 10.43 -14.54
C VAL A 566 1.03 9.49 -14.55
N ALA A 567 1.30 8.79 -13.44
CA ALA A 567 2.41 7.84 -13.36
C ALA A 567 2.27 6.66 -14.34
N ASN A 568 1.05 6.16 -14.56
CA ASN A 568 0.83 5.10 -15.56
C ASN A 568 1.04 5.62 -17.00
N THR A 569 0.56 6.83 -17.31
CA THR A 569 0.80 7.47 -18.62
C THR A 569 2.29 7.69 -18.85
N ASN A 570 3.01 8.14 -17.83
CA ASN A 570 4.47 8.28 -17.90
C ASN A 570 5.18 6.94 -18.17
N GLY A 571 4.74 5.86 -17.52
CA GLY A 571 5.23 4.51 -17.80
C GLY A 571 5.00 4.09 -19.25
N ALA A 572 3.88 4.46 -19.86
CA ALA A 572 3.59 4.20 -21.27
C ALA A 572 4.56 4.96 -22.21
N ILE A 573 4.80 6.25 -21.95
CA ILE A 573 5.74 7.07 -22.73
C ILE A 573 7.16 6.49 -22.63
N SER A 574 7.60 6.19 -21.41
CA SER A 574 8.96 5.71 -21.13
C SER A 574 9.20 4.30 -21.68
N ASN A 575 8.16 3.46 -21.71
CA ASN A 575 8.21 2.18 -22.41
C ASN A 575 8.35 2.34 -23.93
N LYS A 576 7.68 3.35 -24.52
CA LYS A 576 7.87 3.68 -25.95
C LYS A 576 9.28 4.18 -26.25
N ALA A 577 9.91 4.91 -25.32
CA ALA A 577 11.32 5.30 -25.43
C ALA A 577 12.29 4.11 -25.45
N GLN A 578 11.84 2.92 -25.00
CA GLN A 578 12.63 1.70 -25.01
C GLN A 578 12.33 0.76 -26.20
N ASP A 579 11.51 1.20 -27.15
CA ASP A 579 11.05 0.39 -28.28
C ASP A 579 12.20 0.06 -29.24
N CYS A 580 12.42 -1.23 -29.51
CA CYS A 580 13.50 -1.73 -30.35
C CYS A 580 12.96 -2.29 -31.66
N GLY A 581 13.62 -1.96 -32.77
CA GLY A 581 13.33 -2.48 -34.11
C GLY A 581 14.58 -2.99 -34.82
N TYR A 582 14.66 -2.78 -36.13
CA TYR A 582 15.86 -3.10 -36.91
C TYR A 582 16.82 -1.92 -36.97
N TRP A 583 18.11 -2.20 -36.85
CA TRP A 583 19.16 -1.21 -36.99
C TRP A 583 19.56 -1.05 -38.45
N ILE A 584 19.12 0.06 -39.06
CA ILE A 584 19.28 0.34 -40.50
C ILE A 584 19.95 1.69 -40.64
N ASN A 585 21.10 1.74 -41.32
CA ASN A 585 21.82 2.98 -41.63
C ASN A 585 22.05 3.90 -40.42
N GLY A 586 22.36 3.32 -39.26
CA GLY A 586 22.62 4.09 -38.04
C GLY A 586 21.39 4.54 -37.28
N LYS A 587 20.20 3.99 -37.59
CA LYS A 587 18.93 4.32 -36.91
C LYS A 587 18.19 3.06 -36.49
N ASN A 588 17.52 3.15 -35.35
CA ASN A 588 16.54 2.17 -34.90
C ASN A 588 15.23 2.42 -35.66
N ILE A 589 14.79 1.45 -36.46
CA ILE A 589 13.54 1.53 -37.22
C ILE A 589 12.57 0.51 -36.63
N THR A 590 11.60 0.98 -35.85
CA THR A 590 10.54 0.17 -35.23
C THR A 590 9.43 -0.18 -36.22
N LEU A 591 8.59 -1.16 -35.90
CA LEU A 591 7.41 -1.50 -36.70
C LEU A 591 6.47 -0.31 -36.89
N THR A 592 6.28 0.48 -35.82
CA THR A 592 5.43 1.69 -35.87
C THR A 592 6.00 2.72 -36.84
N GLU A 593 7.31 2.95 -36.81
CA GLU A 593 7.98 3.90 -37.71
C GLU A 593 7.98 3.40 -39.15
N TYR A 594 8.27 2.12 -39.38
CA TYR A 594 8.20 1.51 -40.71
C TYR A 594 6.82 1.66 -41.35
N CYS A 595 5.77 1.41 -40.56
CA CYS A 595 4.39 1.48 -41.03
C CYS A 595 3.83 2.90 -41.14
N ASN A 596 4.58 3.93 -40.72
CA ASN A 596 4.10 5.30 -40.50
C ASN A 596 2.85 5.35 -39.59
N GLY A 597 2.81 4.51 -38.56
CA GLY A 597 1.68 4.38 -37.62
C GLY A 597 0.50 3.55 -38.11
N GLU A 598 0.38 3.29 -39.42
CA GLU A 598 -0.69 2.48 -40.01
C GLU A 598 -0.28 1.02 -40.16
N ILE A 599 -0.51 0.22 -39.12
CA ILE A 599 -0.09 -1.19 -39.08
C ILE A 599 -1.14 -2.06 -39.77
N SER A 600 -0.74 -2.70 -40.88
CA SER A 600 -1.51 -3.71 -41.61
C SER A 600 -0.77 -5.05 -41.65
N GLU A 601 -1.47 -6.13 -41.97
CA GLU A 601 -0.84 -7.46 -42.07
C GLU A 601 0.29 -7.48 -43.12
N ASP A 602 0.08 -6.83 -44.27
CA ASP A 602 1.07 -6.77 -45.36
C ASP A 602 2.32 -5.97 -44.98
N LYS A 603 2.14 -4.77 -44.40
CA LYS A 603 3.27 -3.95 -43.92
C LYS A 603 4.04 -4.65 -42.80
N THR A 604 3.33 -5.40 -41.95
CA THR A 604 3.95 -6.21 -40.89
C THR A 604 4.81 -7.32 -41.49
N LYS A 605 4.30 -8.04 -42.49
CA LYS A 605 5.09 -9.06 -43.22
C LYS A 605 6.31 -8.45 -43.90
N GLU A 606 6.16 -7.29 -44.52
CA GLU A 606 7.24 -6.55 -45.15
C GLU A 606 8.33 -6.14 -44.13
N TYR A 607 7.93 -5.57 -43.00
CA TYR A 607 8.84 -5.23 -41.90
C TYR A 607 9.58 -6.45 -41.35
N TYR A 608 8.95 -7.62 -41.24
CA TYR A 608 9.67 -8.82 -40.80
C TYR A 608 10.52 -9.45 -41.91
N SER A 609 10.30 -9.10 -43.18
CA SER A 609 11.12 -9.59 -44.31
C SER A 609 12.50 -8.95 -44.38
N ILE A 610 12.72 -7.78 -43.74
CA ILE A 610 14.03 -7.09 -43.68
C ILE A 610 14.99 -7.68 -42.63
N GLY A 611 14.77 -8.93 -42.20
CA GLY A 611 15.55 -9.63 -41.16
C GLY A 611 17.04 -9.84 -41.45
N GLN A 612 17.53 -9.38 -42.60
CA GLN A 612 18.97 -9.27 -42.91
C GLN A 612 19.69 -8.17 -42.11
N TYR A 613 18.95 -7.17 -41.60
CA TYR A 613 19.51 -6.14 -40.74
C TYR A 613 19.57 -6.62 -39.28
N PRO A 614 20.59 -6.22 -38.50
CA PRO A 614 20.65 -6.60 -37.10
C PRO A 614 19.50 -5.96 -36.32
N TYR A 615 18.87 -6.72 -35.44
CA TYR A 615 17.89 -6.18 -34.51
C TYR A 615 18.58 -5.32 -33.44
N THR A 616 17.97 -4.22 -33.02
CA THR A 616 18.55 -3.27 -32.05
C THR A 616 18.94 -3.94 -30.72
N PHE A 617 18.21 -4.98 -30.30
CA PHE A 617 18.56 -5.79 -29.11
C PHE A 617 19.94 -6.45 -29.17
N HIS A 618 20.51 -6.65 -30.37
CA HIS A 618 21.78 -7.34 -30.57
C HIS A 618 22.96 -6.38 -30.74
N LEU A 619 22.73 -5.08 -30.63
CA LEU A 619 23.81 -4.10 -30.63
C LEU A 619 24.69 -4.24 -29.39
N LEU A 620 25.93 -3.76 -29.50
CA LEU A 620 26.83 -3.65 -28.36
C LEU A 620 26.22 -2.73 -27.29
N LYS A 621 26.45 -3.03 -26.01
CA LYS A 621 25.82 -2.34 -24.86
C LYS A 621 25.90 -0.81 -24.96
N GLU A 622 27.07 -0.26 -25.31
CA GLU A 622 27.25 1.19 -25.46
C GLU A 622 26.46 1.77 -26.62
N GLN A 623 26.37 1.07 -27.75
CA GLN A 623 25.57 1.51 -28.90
C GLN A 623 24.08 1.42 -28.59
N PHE A 624 23.64 0.31 -28.00
CA PHE A 624 22.27 0.13 -27.54
C PHE A 624 21.86 1.24 -26.56
N LYS A 625 22.69 1.54 -25.56
CA LYS A 625 22.41 2.60 -24.58
C LYS A 625 22.23 3.96 -25.25
N ARG A 626 23.08 4.30 -26.24
CA ARG A 626 22.94 5.55 -27.02
C ARG A 626 21.62 5.61 -27.77
N VAL A 627 21.20 4.51 -28.39
CA VAL A 627 19.90 4.44 -29.10
C VAL A 627 18.75 4.73 -28.13
N ILE A 628 18.73 4.06 -26.97
CA ILE A 628 17.68 4.30 -25.97
C ILE A 628 17.73 5.74 -25.45
N GLN A 629 18.92 6.26 -25.16
CA GLN A 629 19.13 7.65 -24.74
C GLN A 629 18.57 8.65 -25.76
N GLU A 630 18.86 8.49 -27.06
CA GLU A 630 18.32 9.34 -28.13
C GLU A 630 16.79 9.26 -28.22
N GLN A 631 16.21 8.07 -28.00
CA GLN A 631 14.76 7.91 -27.96
C GLN A 631 14.13 8.64 -26.76
N PHE A 632 14.73 8.58 -25.57
CA PHE A 632 14.30 9.39 -24.42
C PHE A 632 14.36 10.89 -24.72
N TYR A 633 15.41 11.36 -25.38
CA TYR A 633 15.55 12.76 -25.77
C TYR A 633 14.48 13.18 -26.78
N SER A 634 14.11 12.29 -27.71
CA SER A 634 13.03 12.56 -28.68
C SER A 634 11.65 12.68 -28.02
N LEU A 635 11.42 11.97 -26.90
CA LEU A 635 10.15 11.95 -26.17
C LEU A 635 10.15 12.85 -24.93
N GLN A 636 11.25 13.54 -24.64
CA GLN A 636 11.43 14.28 -23.40
C GLN A 636 10.36 15.36 -23.16
N LEU A 637 9.80 15.97 -24.22
CA LEU A 637 8.73 16.96 -24.10
C LEU A 637 7.49 16.35 -23.42
N ASP A 638 7.01 15.21 -23.90
CA ASP A 638 5.84 14.54 -23.32
C ASP A 638 6.17 13.99 -21.92
N ILE A 639 7.39 13.48 -21.70
CA ILE A 639 7.87 13.06 -20.37
C ILE A 639 7.81 14.23 -19.37
N TYR A 640 8.45 15.36 -19.70
CA TYR A 640 8.51 16.52 -18.82
C TYR A 640 7.13 17.19 -18.62
N LYS A 641 6.25 17.18 -19.62
CA LYS A 641 4.84 17.56 -19.42
C LYS A 641 4.15 16.67 -18.38
N THR A 642 4.42 15.36 -18.38
CA THR A 642 3.89 14.49 -17.31
C THR A 642 4.52 14.74 -15.94
N VAL A 643 5.80 15.13 -15.86
CA VAL A 643 6.43 15.57 -14.60
C VAL A 643 5.72 16.81 -14.05
N ASP A 644 5.50 17.83 -14.89
CA ASP A 644 4.75 19.03 -14.51
C ASP A 644 3.33 18.73 -14.01
N LEU A 645 2.58 17.91 -14.75
CA LEU A 645 1.24 17.47 -14.36
C LEU A 645 1.27 16.68 -13.03
N SER A 646 2.31 15.87 -12.81
CA SER A 646 2.50 15.08 -11.59
C SER A 646 2.75 16.00 -10.38
N MET A 647 3.62 17.00 -10.50
CA MET A 647 3.92 17.94 -9.41
C MET A 647 2.65 18.69 -8.97
N VAL A 648 1.86 19.18 -9.92
CA VAL A 648 0.56 19.80 -9.62
C VAL A 648 -0.42 18.80 -9.00
N ALA A 649 -0.51 17.58 -9.53
CA ALA A 649 -1.40 16.54 -9.00
C ALA A 649 -1.03 16.08 -7.58
N ILE A 650 0.25 16.08 -7.21
CA ILE A 650 0.75 15.70 -5.88
C ILE A 650 0.25 16.67 -4.81
N ASP A 651 0.27 17.96 -5.13
CA ASP A 651 -0.08 19.05 -4.23
C ASP A 651 -1.52 19.54 -4.36
N SER A 652 -2.26 19.13 -5.39
CA SER A 652 -3.67 19.50 -5.60
C SER A 652 -4.56 19.31 -4.36
N PRO A 653 -4.43 18.24 -3.55
CA PRO A 653 -5.25 18.08 -2.35
C PRO A 653 -4.92 19.10 -1.26
N LYS A 654 -3.74 19.74 -1.31
CA LYS A 654 -3.32 20.80 -0.38
C LYS A 654 -3.59 22.20 -0.95
N THR A 655 -3.28 22.43 -2.22
CA THR A 655 -3.35 23.76 -2.87
C THR A 655 -4.74 24.10 -3.38
N GLY A 656 -5.58 23.10 -3.63
CA GLY A 656 -6.86 23.30 -4.30
C GLY A 656 -6.70 23.72 -5.77
N VAL A 657 -5.66 23.22 -6.45
CA VAL A 657 -5.42 23.47 -7.87
C VAL A 657 -5.25 22.14 -8.58
N LEU A 658 -6.10 21.85 -9.57
CA LEU A 658 -5.97 20.66 -10.41
C LEU A 658 -5.00 20.93 -11.58
N PRO A 659 -4.30 19.91 -12.08
CA PRO A 659 -3.56 20.03 -13.32
C PRO A 659 -4.51 20.24 -14.50
N ASP A 660 -3.97 20.74 -15.62
CA ASP A 660 -4.72 20.91 -16.86
C ASP A 660 -5.16 19.53 -17.42
N MET A 661 -6.43 19.21 -17.21
CA MET A 661 -6.99 17.92 -17.59
C MET A 661 -7.12 17.75 -19.11
N GLN A 662 -7.24 18.84 -19.88
CA GLN A 662 -7.29 18.76 -21.34
C GLN A 662 -5.91 18.36 -21.88
N LYS A 663 -4.84 18.96 -21.35
CA LYS A 663 -3.47 18.58 -21.67
C LYS A 663 -3.16 17.14 -21.26
N PHE A 664 -3.60 16.74 -20.07
CA PHE A 664 -3.39 15.37 -19.60
C PHE A 664 -4.05 14.33 -20.53
N GLU A 665 -5.32 14.52 -20.89
CA GLU A 665 -6.02 13.59 -21.79
C GLU A 665 -5.42 13.62 -23.21
N ALA A 666 -4.96 14.78 -23.70
CA ALA A 666 -4.26 14.88 -24.98
C ALA A 666 -2.99 14.01 -25.00
N ILE A 667 -2.15 14.07 -23.97
CA ILE A 667 -0.95 13.22 -23.86
C ILE A 667 -1.34 11.76 -23.71
N LYS A 668 -2.24 11.44 -22.79
CA LYS A 668 -2.67 10.07 -22.50
C LYS A 668 -3.24 9.36 -23.72
N SER A 669 -3.96 10.06 -24.60
CA SER A 669 -4.52 9.48 -25.82
C SER A 669 -3.47 9.02 -26.85
N LYS A 670 -2.23 9.52 -26.78
CA LYS A 670 -1.14 9.16 -27.71
C LYS A 670 -0.48 7.81 -27.37
N TYR A 671 -0.59 7.33 -26.13
CA TYR A 671 0.21 6.22 -25.62
C TYR A 671 -0.67 5.12 -25.00
N LYS A 672 -0.40 3.87 -25.38
CA LYS A 672 -1.00 2.69 -24.77
C LYS A 672 -0.08 2.10 -23.69
N PHE A 673 -0.67 1.42 -22.71
CA PHE A 673 0.08 0.85 -21.59
C PHE A 673 0.94 -0.34 -22.03
N PRO A 674 2.09 -0.57 -21.36
CA PRO A 674 2.93 -1.75 -21.62
C PRO A 674 2.18 -3.07 -21.38
N ARG A 675 2.50 -4.12 -22.14
CA ARG A 675 1.84 -5.44 -22.03
C ARG A 675 2.00 -6.04 -20.64
N PHE A 676 3.17 -5.88 -20.02
CA PHE A 676 3.43 -6.43 -18.69
C PHE A 676 2.54 -5.80 -17.59
N PHE A 677 1.85 -4.69 -17.87
CA PHE A 677 0.89 -4.11 -16.91
C PHE A 677 -0.28 -5.06 -16.60
N LYS A 678 -0.59 -6.02 -17.50
CA LYS A 678 -1.53 -7.12 -17.24
C LYS A 678 -1.15 -7.96 -16.01
N CYS A 679 0.14 -8.03 -15.69
CA CYS A 679 0.69 -8.83 -14.60
C CYS A 679 0.79 -8.07 -13.27
N LEU A 680 0.34 -6.82 -13.20
CA LEU A 680 0.33 -6.04 -11.96
C LEU A 680 -0.72 -6.64 -10.99
N PRO A 681 -0.32 -7.15 -9.80
CA PRO A 681 -1.19 -7.96 -8.93
C PRO A 681 -2.51 -7.29 -8.49
N ASP A 682 -2.53 -5.96 -8.44
CA ASP A 682 -3.66 -5.18 -7.90
C ASP A 682 -4.37 -4.33 -8.96
N LYS A 683 -4.04 -4.51 -10.24
CA LYS A 683 -4.62 -3.72 -11.34
C LYS A 683 -5.12 -4.63 -12.44
N SER A 684 -6.26 -4.26 -13.03
CA SER A 684 -6.79 -4.94 -14.21
C SER A 684 -6.78 -3.98 -15.39
N TYR A 685 -6.13 -4.38 -16.47
CA TYR A 685 -6.08 -3.64 -17.72
C TYR A 685 -6.72 -4.48 -18.82
N SER A 686 -7.58 -3.86 -19.62
CA SER A 686 -8.19 -4.51 -20.77
C SER A 686 -7.23 -4.48 -21.98
N ASN A 687 -7.26 -5.52 -22.81
CA ASN A 687 -6.35 -5.65 -23.97
C ASN A 687 -6.39 -4.44 -24.92
N ASN A 688 -7.52 -3.72 -25.03
CA ASN A 688 -7.63 -2.52 -25.86
C ASN A 688 -6.78 -1.34 -25.35
N THR A 689 -6.42 -1.31 -24.07
CA THR A 689 -5.57 -0.28 -23.45
C THR A 689 -4.08 -0.61 -23.49
N LEU A 690 -3.72 -1.84 -23.88
CA LEU A 690 -2.34 -2.33 -23.91
C LEU A 690 -1.73 -2.17 -25.31
N GLU A 691 -0.42 -1.95 -25.37
CA GLU A 691 0.35 -1.82 -26.60
C GLU A 691 0.89 -3.18 -27.05
N PHE A 692 0.46 -3.69 -28.21
CA PHE A 692 0.90 -4.98 -28.74
C PHE A 692 1.87 -4.85 -29.92
N ASN A 693 2.05 -3.64 -30.45
CA ASN A 693 2.82 -3.40 -31.67
C ASN A 693 4.24 -2.89 -31.40
N THR A 694 4.64 -2.79 -30.13
CA THR A 694 5.99 -2.39 -29.72
C THR A 694 6.77 -3.59 -29.17
N ASN A 695 8.08 -3.55 -29.39
CA ASN A 695 9.05 -4.49 -28.88
C ASN A 695 10.01 -3.74 -27.96
N SER A 696 9.47 -3.11 -26.92
CA SER A 696 10.32 -2.50 -25.88
C SER A 696 11.09 -3.57 -25.11
N VAL A 697 12.25 -3.21 -24.57
CA VAL A 697 13.09 -4.13 -23.80
C VAL A 697 12.34 -4.63 -22.57
N ALA A 698 11.74 -3.69 -21.83
CA ALA A 698 10.94 -4.00 -20.65
C ALA A 698 9.78 -4.94 -21.00
N ASP A 699 8.95 -4.66 -22.02
CA ASP A 699 7.86 -5.56 -22.41
C ASP A 699 8.35 -6.92 -22.87
N THR A 700 9.46 -6.98 -23.61
CA THR A 700 10.01 -8.24 -24.12
C THR A 700 10.54 -9.13 -22.99
N PHE A 701 11.03 -8.53 -21.90
CA PHE A 701 11.61 -9.27 -20.78
C PHE A 701 10.60 -9.56 -19.67
N LEU A 702 9.77 -8.57 -19.33
CA LEU A 702 8.84 -8.57 -18.21
C LEU A 702 7.47 -9.16 -18.58
N ASN A 703 7.16 -9.47 -19.84
CA ASN A 703 5.88 -10.10 -20.13
C ASN A 703 5.86 -11.60 -19.76
N PHE A 704 4.85 -12.02 -18.98
CA PHE A 704 4.62 -13.41 -18.55
C PHE A 704 4.51 -14.40 -19.72
N GLU A 705 4.06 -13.93 -20.89
CA GLU A 705 3.88 -14.72 -22.11
C GLU A 705 5.15 -14.81 -22.98
N THR A 706 6.29 -14.22 -22.56
CA THR A 706 7.50 -14.08 -23.38
C THR A 706 8.77 -14.70 -22.77
N TYR A 707 9.79 -14.83 -23.61
CA TYR A 707 11.03 -15.61 -23.42
C TYR A 707 11.80 -15.36 -22.11
N GLY A 708 11.76 -14.15 -21.53
CA GLY A 708 12.64 -13.75 -20.41
C GLY A 708 12.46 -14.54 -19.11
N GLN A 709 11.21 -14.95 -18.81
CA GLN A 709 10.84 -15.68 -17.59
C GLN A 709 10.22 -17.06 -17.87
N TYR A 710 10.16 -17.47 -19.14
CA TYR A 710 9.57 -18.74 -19.56
C TYR A 710 10.10 -19.95 -18.78
N GLY A 711 11.39 -19.97 -18.43
CA GLY A 711 11.98 -21.08 -17.67
C GLY A 711 11.39 -21.28 -16.27
N ILE A 712 11.12 -20.19 -15.52
CA ILE A 712 10.52 -20.30 -14.18
C ILE A 712 9.00 -20.51 -14.27
N VAL A 713 8.33 -19.87 -15.23
CA VAL A 713 6.90 -20.08 -15.50
C VAL A 713 6.63 -21.53 -15.89
N LYS A 714 7.41 -22.08 -16.82
CA LYS A 714 7.29 -23.49 -17.22
C LYS A 714 7.60 -24.43 -16.08
N THR A 715 8.65 -24.16 -15.28
CA THR A 715 8.95 -24.98 -14.09
C THR A 715 7.77 -24.95 -13.11
N LEU A 716 7.15 -23.78 -12.91
CA LEU A 716 5.97 -23.62 -12.07
C LEU A 716 4.79 -24.43 -12.64
N GLU A 717 4.50 -24.32 -13.93
CA GLU A 717 3.46 -25.09 -14.63
C GLU A 717 3.69 -26.61 -14.49
N GLU A 718 4.88 -27.11 -14.83
CA GLU A 718 5.28 -28.52 -14.70
C GLU A 718 5.14 -29.03 -13.26
N LYS A 719 5.47 -28.19 -12.26
CA LYS A 719 5.35 -28.57 -10.84
C LYS A 719 3.90 -28.50 -10.35
N LEU A 720 3.06 -27.67 -10.96
CA LEU A 720 1.63 -27.60 -10.67
C LEU A 720 0.87 -28.79 -11.28
N GLU A 721 1.30 -29.27 -12.45
CA GLU A 721 0.74 -30.47 -13.10
C GLU A 721 0.92 -31.71 -12.20
N GLY A 722 -0.20 -32.31 -11.79
CA GLY A 722 -0.23 -33.52 -10.96
C GLY A 722 -0.30 -33.30 -9.44
N LEU A 723 -0.26 -32.07 -8.95
CA LEU A 723 -0.48 -31.79 -7.52
C LEU A 723 -1.98 -31.81 -7.17
N SER A 724 -2.36 -32.76 -6.31
CA SER A 724 -3.72 -32.88 -5.77
C SER A 724 -3.82 -32.37 -4.33
N TYR A 725 -5.04 -32.25 -3.81
CA TYR A 725 -5.30 -32.08 -2.37
C TYR A 725 -5.41 -33.43 -1.65
N GLY A 726 -4.72 -34.46 -2.15
CA GLY A 726 -4.69 -35.79 -1.54
C GLY A 726 -4.11 -35.76 -0.12
N ASN A 727 -4.57 -36.68 0.72
CA ASN A 727 -4.12 -36.76 2.12
C ASN A 727 -2.82 -37.55 2.22
N GLY A 728 -1.93 -37.12 3.11
CA GLY A 728 -0.79 -37.92 3.54
C GLY A 728 -1.10 -38.64 4.85
N SER A 729 -0.39 -39.74 5.13
CA SER A 729 -0.42 -40.39 6.46
C SER A 729 0.29 -39.57 7.55
N LEU A 730 0.92 -38.45 7.19
CA LEU A 730 1.75 -37.67 8.12
C LEU A 730 0.94 -37.03 9.26
N PHE A 731 -0.24 -36.49 8.96
CA PHE A 731 -1.12 -35.94 9.99
C PHE A 731 -1.62 -37.04 10.94
N GLN A 732 -1.87 -38.25 10.44
CA GLN A 732 -2.20 -39.40 11.28
C GLN A 732 -1.07 -39.70 12.27
N GLN A 733 0.17 -39.82 11.77
CA GLN A 733 1.35 -40.01 12.62
C GLN A 733 1.58 -38.85 13.60
N LEU A 734 1.21 -37.62 13.23
CA LEU A 734 1.30 -36.45 14.11
C LEU A 734 0.31 -36.55 15.27
N PHE A 735 -0.94 -36.91 14.99
CA PHE A 735 -2.01 -36.97 15.98
C PHE A 735 -2.04 -38.25 16.82
N GLU A 736 -1.27 -39.30 16.49
CA GLU A 736 -1.04 -40.45 17.38
C GLU A 736 -0.54 -40.03 18.77
N VAL A 737 0.17 -38.91 18.86
CA VAL A 737 0.65 -38.31 20.12
C VAL A 737 -0.51 -37.94 21.05
N ALA A 738 -1.71 -37.71 20.51
CA ALA A 738 -2.89 -37.44 21.32
C ALA A 738 -3.26 -38.59 22.26
N ASN A 739 -2.79 -39.81 22.01
CA ASN A 739 -2.98 -40.96 22.90
C ASN A 739 -2.27 -40.80 24.25
N ILE A 740 -1.34 -39.85 24.39
CA ILE A 740 -0.66 -39.53 25.65
C ILE A 740 -1.58 -38.72 26.58
N PHE A 741 -2.57 -38.01 26.02
CA PHE A 741 -3.46 -37.18 26.81
C PHE A 741 -4.44 -38.04 27.62
N THR A 742 -4.58 -37.73 28.91
CA THR A 742 -5.64 -38.29 29.74
C THR A 742 -6.89 -37.46 29.54
N VAL A 743 -7.88 -38.02 28.82
CA VAL A 743 -9.10 -37.32 28.43
C VAL A 743 -10.32 -38.24 28.62
N ASP A 744 -11.48 -37.63 28.85
CA ASP A 744 -12.74 -38.36 28.92
C ASP A 744 -13.13 -38.88 27.53
N ASN A 745 -13.19 -40.22 27.40
CA ASN A 745 -13.55 -40.90 26.16
C ASN A 745 -14.93 -40.49 25.63
N GLN A 746 -15.89 -40.18 26.51
CA GLN A 746 -17.21 -39.74 26.10
C GLN A 746 -17.13 -38.36 25.43
N LEU A 747 -16.43 -37.40 26.04
CA LEU A 747 -16.23 -36.06 25.47
C LEU A 747 -15.44 -36.10 24.16
N VAL A 748 -14.45 -37.00 24.05
CA VAL A 748 -13.70 -37.22 22.81
C VAL A 748 -14.61 -37.71 21.68
N GLN A 749 -15.49 -38.67 21.96
CA GLN A 749 -16.45 -39.20 20.97
C GLN A 749 -17.49 -38.15 20.55
N GLU A 750 -17.94 -37.29 21.48
CA GLU A 750 -18.83 -36.17 21.19
C GLU A 750 -18.15 -35.16 20.25
N ALA A 751 -16.95 -34.70 20.61
CA ALA A 751 -16.16 -33.77 19.79
C ALA A 751 -15.81 -34.36 18.40
N TYR A 752 -15.49 -35.66 18.33
CA TYR A 752 -15.20 -36.35 17.06
C TYR A 752 -16.39 -36.29 16.10
N LYS A 753 -17.61 -36.55 16.59
CA LYS A 753 -18.83 -36.48 15.77
C LYS A 753 -19.06 -35.08 15.22
N GLU A 754 -18.90 -34.04 16.07
CA GLU A 754 -19.05 -32.64 15.66
C GLU A 754 -18.02 -32.24 14.58
N ILE A 755 -16.76 -32.63 14.75
CA ILE A 755 -15.69 -32.34 13.77
C ILE A 755 -15.94 -33.07 12.44
N LYS A 756 -16.34 -34.35 12.50
CA LYS A 756 -16.63 -35.16 11.30
C LYS A 756 -17.79 -34.57 10.51
N GLU A 757 -18.88 -34.21 11.18
CA GLU A 757 -20.04 -33.58 10.56
C GLU A 757 -19.67 -32.23 9.93
N LEU A 758 -18.91 -31.40 10.65
CA LEU A 758 -18.42 -30.13 10.13
C LEU A 758 -17.60 -30.29 8.86
N PHE A 759 -16.69 -31.26 8.83
CA PHE A 759 -15.86 -31.53 7.65
C PHE A 759 -16.68 -32.03 6.45
N VAL A 760 -17.62 -32.96 6.65
CA VAL A 760 -18.47 -33.49 5.58
C VAL A 760 -19.29 -32.38 4.94
N ASN A 761 -19.89 -31.51 5.76
CA ASN A 761 -20.64 -30.34 5.30
C ASN A 761 -19.73 -29.37 4.54
N PHE A 762 -18.57 -29.04 5.13
CA PHE A 762 -17.61 -28.14 4.51
C PHE A 762 -17.17 -28.63 3.13
N LYS A 763 -16.78 -29.90 3.03
CA LYS A 763 -16.29 -30.50 1.80
C LYS A 763 -17.38 -30.58 0.73
N GLY A 764 -18.58 -31.00 1.09
CA GLY A 764 -19.71 -31.07 0.16
C GLY A 764 -20.04 -29.71 -0.45
N GLU A 765 -20.11 -28.67 0.37
CA GLU A 765 -20.34 -27.30 -0.09
C GLU A 765 -19.19 -26.79 -0.95
N ARG A 766 -17.93 -27.02 -0.53
CA ARG A 766 -16.74 -26.68 -1.31
C ARG A 766 -16.77 -27.32 -2.70
N ASP A 767 -16.97 -28.62 -2.79
CA ASP A 767 -16.96 -29.35 -4.06
C ASP A 767 -18.07 -28.84 -5.00
N SER A 768 -19.21 -28.43 -4.46
CA SER A 768 -20.29 -27.80 -5.23
C SER A 768 -19.89 -26.44 -5.82
N ILE A 769 -19.04 -25.67 -5.15
CA ILE A 769 -18.52 -24.36 -5.63
C ILE A 769 -17.59 -24.56 -6.83
N TYR A 770 -16.83 -25.66 -6.88
CA TYR A 770 -15.83 -25.93 -7.91
C TYR A 770 -16.30 -26.87 -9.05
N GLN A 771 -17.54 -27.35 -9.04
CA GLN A 771 -18.10 -28.15 -10.15
C GLN A 771 -18.40 -27.31 -11.40
N LYS A 772 -17.90 -27.74 -12.57
CA LYS A 772 -18.15 -27.11 -13.90
C LYS A 772 -19.63 -27.27 -14.31
N ARG A 773 -20.30 -26.22 -14.80
CA ARG A 773 -21.69 -26.27 -15.35
C ARG A 773 -21.76 -25.68 -16.77
N LYS A 774 -22.61 -26.24 -17.64
CA LYS A 774 -22.89 -25.75 -19.02
C LYS A 774 -23.66 -24.42 -18.99
N VAL A 775 -23.25 -23.41 -19.77
CA VAL A 775 -24.01 -22.17 -19.96
C VAL A 775 -23.83 -21.62 -21.38
N ASN A 776 -24.93 -21.25 -22.04
CA ASN A 776 -24.91 -20.45 -23.28
C ASN A 776 -24.45 -19.01 -22.97
N LYS A 777 -23.58 -18.45 -23.80
CA LYS A 777 -23.16 -17.03 -23.71
C LYS A 777 -23.79 -16.21 -24.83
N THR A 778 -24.35 -15.06 -24.48
CA THR A 778 -24.59 -13.93 -25.37
C THR A 778 -23.89 -12.72 -24.74
N TYR A 779 -23.16 -11.94 -25.52
CA TYR A 779 -22.52 -10.71 -25.03
C TYR A 779 -23.36 -9.50 -25.42
N VAL A 780 -23.50 -8.54 -24.50
CA VAL A 780 -24.17 -7.25 -24.70
C VAL A 780 -23.18 -6.13 -24.39
N ASN A 781 -23.05 -5.19 -25.31
CA ASN A 781 -22.29 -3.96 -25.11
C ASN A 781 -23.17 -2.94 -24.36
N TYR A 782 -22.79 -2.59 -23.13
CA TYR A 782 -23.61 -1.76 -22.23
C TYR A 782 -23.45 -0.25 -22.43
N LEU A 783 -22.70 0.21 -23.44
CA LEU A 783 -22.45 1.65 -23.65
C LEU A 783 -23.32 2.28 -24.75
N THR A 784 -23.98 1.50 -25.62
CA THR A 784 -24.77 2.06 -26.74
C THR A 784 -26.24 1.64 -26.77
N GLY A 785 -26.64 0.62 -26.01
CA GLY A 785 -28.04 0.20 -25.94
C GLY A 785 -28.59 -0.54 -27.16
N GLU A 786 -27.77 -0.81 -28.19
CA GLU A 786 -28.15 -1.65 -29.33
C GLU A 786 -27.45 -3.01 -29.31
N VAL A 787 -28.19 -4.03 -29.74
CA VAL A 787 -27.72 -5.41 -29.89
C VAL A 787 -27.28 -5.58 -31.35
N GLU A 788 -25.98 -5.65 -31.62
CA GLU A 788 -25.52 -6.21 -32.90
C GLU A 788 -25.86 -7.71 -32.92
N LYS A 789 -26.80 -8.10 -33.80
CA LYS A 789 -27.02 -9.49 -34.17
C LYS A 789 -25.95 -9.90 -35.17
N LEU A 790 -25.02 -10.75 -34.74
CA LEU A 790 -24.37 -11.67 -35.67
C LEU A 790 -25.17 -12.97 -35.68
N GLU A 791 -25.77 -13.30 -36.82
CA GLU A 791 -26.20 -14.67 -37.10
C GLU A 791 -24.96 -15.57 -37.10
N HIS A 792 -24.88 -16.54 -36.20
CA HIS A 792 -23.96 -17.66 -36.36
C HIS A 792 -24.71 -18.98 -36.28
N GLU A 793 -24.47 -19.77 -37.33
CA GLU A 793 -24.76 -21.19 -37.46
C GLU A 793 -24.06 -22.00 -36.36
N TYR A 794 -24.72 -23.07 -35.93
CA TYR A 794 -24.18 -24.01 -34.96
C TYR A 794 -23.07 -24.86 -35.60
N ILE A 795 -21.91 -24.96 -34.96
CA ILE A 795 -20.92 -26.00 -35.34
C ILE A 795 -21.50 -27.35 -34.93
N ARG A 796 -21.78 -28.17 -35.94
CA ARG A 796 -22.30 -29.52 -35.79
C ARG A 796 -21.18 -30.52 -36.07
N ASP A 797 -21.15 -31.62 -35.33
CA ASP A 797 -20.27 -32.72 -35.67
C ASP A 797 -20.66 -33.35 -37.02
N SER A 798 -19.85 -34.30 -37.51
CA SER A 798 -20.11 -35.02 -38.77
C SER A 798 -21.42 -35.85 -38.78
N LYS A 799 -22.15 -35.89 -37.66
CA LYS A 799 -23.46 -36.52 -37.50
C LYS A 799 -24.59 -35.52 -37.25
N GLY A 800 -24.32 -34.22 -37.33
CA GLY A 800 -25.33 -33.16 -37.23
C GLY A 800 -25.69 -32.75 -35.80
N ASN A 801 -24.99 -33.23 -34.77
CA ASN A 801 -25.23 -32.85 -33.38
C ASN A 801 -24.49 -31.56 -33.02
N ILE A 802 -25.13 -30.70 -32.24
CA ILE A 802 -24.52 -29.46 -31.72
C ILE A 802 -23.36 -29.84 -30.78
N VAL A 803 -22.16 -29.33 -31.05
CA VAL A 803 -21.00 -29.51 -30.17
C VAL A 803 -21.06 -28.52 -29.01
N TYR A 804 -20.86 -28.99 -27.76
CA TYR A 804 -20.90 -28.16 -26.54
C TYR A 804 -19.50 -27.96 -25.96
N GLU A 805 -19.12 -26.72 -25.62
CA GLU A 805 -17.85 -26.40 -24.94
C GLU A 805 -18.07 -25.90 -23.50
N TYR A 806 -17.11 -26.16 -22.60
CA TYR A 806 -17.20 -25.93 -21.15
C TYR A 806 -16.81 -24.49 -20.75
N VAL A 807 -17.55 -23.84 -19.85
CA VAL A 807 -17.16 -22.52 -19.30
C VAL A 807 -17.23 -22.46 -17.76
N ILE A 808 -16.24 -21.78 -17.18
CA ILE A 808 -15.94 -21.59 -15.75
C ILE A 808 -16.93 -20.57 -15.11
N PRO A 809 -17.42 -20.75 -13.86
CA PRO A 809 -18.15 -19.69 -13.15
C PRO A 809 -17.27 -18.44 -12.98
N SER A 810 -17.85 -17.23 -12.99
CA SER A 810 -17.04 -16.01 -12.74
C SER A 810 -16.26 -16.18 -11.43
N GLU A 811 -14.98 -15.85 -11.45
CA GLU A 811 -14.06 -16.03 -10.33
C GLU A 811 -14.58 -15.39 -9.04
N VAL A 812 -15.24 -14.23 -9.19
CA VAL A 812 -15.90 -13.47 -8.12
C VAL A 812 -16.97 -14.28 -7.37
N ILE A 813 -17.88 -14.98 -8.06
CA ILE A 813 -18.95 -15.76 -7.38
C ILE A 813 -18.37 -16.97 -6.64
N ARG A 814 -17.32 -17.58 -7.21
CA ARG A 814 -16.61 -18.67 -6.53
C ARG A 814 -15.92 -18.18 -5.28
N GLU A 815 -15.27 -17.02 -5.36
CA GLU A 815 -14.61 -16.39 -4.22
C GLU A 815 -15.61 -16.03 -3.11
N ILE A 816 -16.76 -15.46 -3.45
CA ILE A 816 -17.82 -15.11 -2.48
C ILE A 816 -18.34 -16.36 -1.76
N LYS A 817 -18.80 -17.37 -2.51
CA LYS A 817 -19.31 -18.61 -1.91
C LYS A 817 -18.27 -19.34 -1.06
N PHE A 818 -17.01 -19.27 -1.47
CA PHE A 818 -15.93 -19.83 -0.68
C PHE A 818 -15.72 -19.04 0.62
N LYS A 819 -15.75 -17.70 0.60
CA LYS A 819 -15.69 -16.87 1.81
C LYS A 819 -16.86 -17.14 2.77
N GLU A 820 -18.08 -17.32 2.25
CA GLU A 820 -19.26 -17.69 3.05
C GLU A 820 -19.05 -19.02 3.77
N LEU A 821 -18.60 -20.02 3.03
CA LEU A 821 -18.30 -21.35 3.54
C LEU A 821 -17.24 -21.28 4.65
N MET A 822 -16.17 -20.50 4.44
CA MET A 822 -15.14 -20.28 5.45
C MET A 822 -15.75 -19.68 6.72
N LEU A 823 -16.49 -18.58 6.63
CA LEU A 823 -17.04 -17.89 7.80
C LEU A 823 -18.07 -18.74 8.57
N LYS A 824 -18.92 -19.49 7.86
CA LYS A 824 -19.83 -20.48 8.47
C LYS A 824 -19.05 -21.51 9.28
N THR A 825 -17.94 -21.99 8.73
CA THR A 825 -17.08 -22.99 9.38
C THR A 825 -16.34 -22.42 10.57
N GLU A 826 -15.74 -21.24 10.44
CA GLU A 826 -15.07 -20.50 11.52
C GLU A 826 -15.99 -20.34 12.76
N LYS A 827 -17.28 -20.02 12.54
CA LYS A 827 -18.28 -19.89 13.61
C LYS A 827 -18.49 -21.20 14.40
N VAL A 828 -18.55 -22.34 13.70
CA VAL A 828 -18.72 -23.65 14.35
C VAL A 828 -17.45 -24.05 15.10
N VAL A 829 -16.29 -23.78 14.50
CA VAL A 829 -14.97 -24.04 15.10
C VAL A 829 -14.80 -23.31 16.43
N ILE A 830 -15.23 -22.04 16.53
CA ILE A 830 -15.20 -21.29 17.81
C ILE A 830 -16.03 -22.02 18.88
N LYS A 831 -17.26 -22.43 18.54
CA LYS A 831 -18.15 -23.13 19.50
C LYS A 831 -17.54 -24.43 19.98
N ILE A 832 -16.95 -25.20 19.07
CA ILE A 832 -16.22 -26.43 19.39
C ILE A 832 -15.06 -26.15 20.35
N ASN A 833 -14.26 -25.11 20.09
CA ASN A 833 -13.12 -24.71 20.94
C ASN A 833 -13.52 -24.11 22.29
N GLU A 834 -14.73 -23.55 22.41
CA GLU A 834 -15.28 -23.06 23.69
C GLU A 834 -15.82 -24.20 24.55
N ARG A 835 -16.30 -25.28 23.92
CA ARG A 835 -16.91 -26.43 24.61
C ARG A 835 -15.89 -27.47 25.06
N TYR A 836 -14.86 -27.72 24.26
CA TYR A 836 -13.90 -28.79 24.51
C TYR A 836 -12.50 -28.22 24.75
N ASN A 837 -11.80 -28.77 25.75
CA ASN A 837 -10.41 -28.41 25.98
C ASN A 837 -9.51 -28.95 24.84
N ILE A 838 -8.29 -28.40 24.75
CA ILE A 838 -7.37 -28.71 23.64
C ILE A 838 -7.00 -30.20 23.57
N ALA A 839 -6.87 -30.88 24.70
CA ALA A 839 -6.52 -32.29 24.76
C ALA A 839 -7.66 -33.17 24.21
N THR A 840 -8.91 -32.89 24.59
CA THR A 840 -10.10 -33.55 24.05
C THR A 840 -10.20 -33.36 22.54
N LEU A 841 -9.93 -32.14 22.04
CA LEU A 841 -9.92 -31.87 20.60
C LEU A 841 -8.82 -32.65 19.87
N CYS A 842 -7.62 -32.77 20.44
CA CYS A 842 -6.55 -33.57 19.86
C CYS A 842 -6.96 -35.05 19.75
N GLY A 843 -7.56 -35.62 20.80
CA GLY A 843 -8.08 -36.99 20.78
C GLY A 843 -9.18 -37.18 19.73
N ALA A 844 -10.11 -36.22 19.63
CA ALA A 844 -11.19 -36.25 18.65
C ALA A 844 -10.69 -36.16 17.20
N ILE A 845 -9.69 -35.31 16.95
CA ILE A 845 -9.04 -35.19 15.63
C ILE A 845 -8.28 -36.47 15.29
N ASN A 846 -7.64 -37.13 16.25
CA ASN A 846 -6.97 -38.41 16.03
C ASN A 846 -7.96 -39.49 15.54
N LEU A 847 -9.14 -39.59 16.19
CA LEU A 847 -10.23 -40.48 15.73
C LEU A 847 -10.73 -40.09 14.33
N PHE A 848 -10.93 -38.80 14.08
CA PHE A 848 -11.40 -38.29 12.79
C PHE A 848 -10.44 -38.61 11.64
N ILE A 849 -9.14 -38.47 11.87
CA ILE A 849 -8.11 -38.78 10.89
C ILE A 849 -8.08 -40.29 10.59
N ALA A 850 -8.26 -41.15 11.60
CA ALA A 850 -8.30 -42.60 11.42
C ALA A 850 -9.54 -43.07 10.64
N ASP A 851 -10.68 -42.40 10.82
CA ASP A 851 -11.97 -42.77 10.21
C ASP A 851 -12.18 -42.20 8.80
N SER A 852 -11.55 -41.06 8.45
CA SER A 852 -11.75 -40.38 7.16
C SER A 852 -10.47 -40.35 6.33
N ASN A 853 -10.39 -41.09 5.21
CA ASN A 853 -9.28 -40.98 4.25
C ASN A 853 -9.63 -40.10 3.03
N THR A 854 -10.37 -39.02 3.25
CA THR A 854 -10.96 -38.23 2.17
C THR A 854 -10.15 -36.98 1.82
N SER A 855 -9.93 -36.69 0.54
CA SER A 855 -9.15 -35.52 0.08
C SER A 855 -9.54 -34.21 0.78
N TYR A 856 -8.56 -33.34 1.04
CA TYR A 856 -8.68 -32.04 1.72
C TYR A 856 -8.84 -32.09 3.26
N ARG A 857 -8.91 -33.26 3.88
CA ARG A 857 -8.99 -33.41 5.34
C ARG A 857 -7.87 -32.66 6.06
N ASP A 858 -6.62 -32.91 5.66
CA ASP A 858 -5.45 -32.33 6.34
C ASP A 858 -5.42 -30.80 6.18
N ARG A 859 -5.82 -30.30 5.00
CA ARG A 859 -5.94 -28.86 4.75
C ARG A 859 -7.03 -28.22 5.60
N PHE A 860 -8.19 -28.88 5.74
CA PHE A 860 -9.26 -28.43 6.62
C PHE A 860 -8.79 -28.32 8.09
N LEU A 861 -8.11 -29.35 8.61
CA LEU A 861 -7.57 -29.31 9.96
C LEU A 861 -6.52 -28.20 10.13
N PHE A 862 -5.67 -27.98 9.12
CA PHE A 862 -4.70 -26.89 9.10
C PHE A 862 -5.36 -25.50 9.09
N ASP A 863 -6.46 -25.32 8.37
CA ASP A 863 -7.16 -24.04 8.26
C ASP A 863 -7.95 -23.69 9.52
N PHE A 864 -8.50 -24.68 10.23
CA PHE A 864 -9.48 -24.45 11.30
C PHE A 864 -9.07 -24.94 12.69
N PHE A 865 -8.19 -25.93 12.79
CA PHE A 865 -7.79 -26.56 14.06
C PHE A 865 -6.27 -26.47 14.28
N PHE A 866 -5.66 -25.36 13.85
CA PHE A 866 -4.20 -25.21 13.95
C PHE A 866 -3.70 -25.18 15.40
N ASN A 867 -4.51 -24.70 16.34
CA ASN A 867 -4.21 -24.78 17.76
C ASN A 867 -4.00 -26.22 18.25
N ALA A 868 -4.78 -27.19 17.75
CA ALA A 868 -4.60 -28.60 18.09
C ALA A 868 -3.33 -29.18 17.45
N ILE A 869 -3.03 -28.78 16.20
CA ILE A 869 -1.78 -29.12 15.51
C ILE A 869 -0.57 -28.61 16.28
N GLU A 870 -0.60 -27.35 16.72
CA GLU A 870 0.46 -26.77 17.55
C GLU A 870 0.67 -27.55 18.84
N GLU A 871 -0.41 -27.96 19.49
CA GLU A 871 -0.35 -28.70 20.75
C GLU A 871 0.31 -30.06 20.57
N VAL A 872 -0.11 -30.88 19.61
CA VAL A 872 0.53 -32.18 19.35
C VAL A 872 1.99 -32.04 18.89
N CYS A 873 2.32 -30.97 18.14
CA CYS A 873 3.69 -30.68 17.74
C CYS A 873 4.62 -30.44 18.94
N LYS A 874 4.18 -29.75 19.99
CA LYS A 874 4.97 -29.50 21.21
C LYS A 874 5.39 -30.78 21.93
N PHE A 875 4.55 -31.81 21.88
CA PHE A 875 4.85 -33.11 22.48
C PHE A 875 5.68 -34.00 21.55
N LYS A 876 5.53 -33.84 20.23
CA LYS A 876 6.23 -34.65 19.24
C LYS A 876 7.66 -34.20 18.98
N TYR A 877 7.90 -32.89 19.00
CA TYR A 877 9.18 -32.28 18.60
C TYR A 877 9.78 -31.48 19.75
N SER A 878 11.06 -31.71 20.03
CA SER A 878 11.82 -30.98 21.05
C SER A 878 12.46 -29.70 20.51
N SER A 879 12.83 -29.68 19.22
CA SER A 879 13.40 -28.53 18.52
C SER A 879 12.70 -28.23 17.19
N CYS A 880 12.83 -26.99 16.72
CA CYS A 880 12.50 -26.57 15.37
C CYS A 880 13.72 -25.91 14.74
N THR A 881 13.87 -26.08 13.42
CA THR A 881 14.85 -25.37 12.63
C THR A 881 14.31 -24.01 12.22
N ILE A 882 15.06 -22.95 12.50
CA ILE A 882 14.82 -21.62 11.97
C ILE A 882 16.00 -21.15 11.11
N LEU A 883 15.76 -20.13 10.29
CA LEU A 883 16.78 -19.55 9.43
C LEU A 883 17.26 -18.23 10.05
N GLU A 884 18.57 -18.07 10.23
CA GLU A 884 19.17 -16.85 10.75
C GLU A 884 20.23 -16.29 9.78
N PRO A 885 20.30 -14.96 9.60
CA PRO A 885 21.37 -14.34 8.82
C PRO A 885 22.72 -14.58 9.51
N THR A 886 23.77 -14.78 8.72
CA THR A 886 25.12 -15.03 9.24
C THR A 886 26.17 -14.61 8.21
N GLU A 887 27.41 -14.46 8.65
CA GLU A 887 28.55 -14.29 7.75
C GLU A 887 28.78 -15.55 6.89
N PRO A 888 29.50 -15.46 5.76
CA PRO A 888 29.84 -16.62 4.95
C PRO A 888 30.62 -17.68 5.77
N THR A 889 30.10 -18.91 5.80
CA THR A 889 30.72 -20.08 6.44
C THR A 889 30.54 -21.31 5.54
N GLU A 890 31.25 -22.40 5.83
CA GLU A 890 31.14 -23.64 5.03
C GLU A 890 29.71 -24.21 4.99
N THR A 891 28.91 -23.96 6.02
CA THR A 891 27.52 -24.45 6.13
C THR A 891 26.47 -23.41 5.80
N SER A 892 26.85 -22.15 5.59
CA SER A 892 25.90 -21.10 5.24
C SER A 892 25.59 -21.12 3.75
N LYS A 893 24.37 -20.71 3.41
CA LYS A 893 23.91 -20.62 2.03
C LYS A 893 23.55 -19.18 1.70
N GLN A 894 24.07 -18.68 0.58
CA GLN A 894 23.63 -17.41 0.03
C GLN A 894 22.22 -17.56 -0.54
N LEU A 895 21.27 -16.79 -0.01
CA LEU A 895 19.92 -16.67 -0.53
C LEU A 895 19.69 -15.20 -0.89
N LEU A 896 19.43 -14.95 -2.17
CA LEU A 896 19.51 -13.61 -2.75
C LEU A 896 20.94 -13.06 -2.57
N TYR A 897 21.12 -12.06 -1.71
CA TYR A 897 22.40 -11.40 -1.47
C TYR A 897 22.93 -11.55 -0.04
N LYS A 898 22.21 -12.28 0.84
CA LYS A 898 22.65 -12.54 2.23
C LYS A 898 22.92 -14.02 2.47
N HIS A 899 23.89 -14.30 3.33
CA HIS A 899 24.15 -15.64 3.84
C HIS A 899 23.25 -15.96 5.02
N TYR A 900 22.77 -17.20 5.05
CA TYR A 900 21.93 -17.72 6.11
C TYR A 900 22.45 -19.07 6.57
N THR A 901 22.16 -19.42 7.82
CA THR A 901 22.38 -20.76 8.36
C THR A 901 21.11 -21.27 9.03
N LEU A 902 21.03 -22.59 9.18
CA LEU A 902 19.97 -23.24 9.93
C LEU A 902 20.39 -23.33 11.40
N VAL A 903 19.54 -22.84 12.29
CA VAL A 903 19.75 -22.90 13.73
C VAL A 903 18.62 -23.69 14.36
N GLU A 904 18.96 -24.64 15.24
CA GLU A 904 17.96 -25.33 16.05
C GLU A 904 17.60 -24.49 17.27
N LYS A 905 16.30 -24.28 17.47
CA LYS A 905 15.75 -23.69 18.69
C LYS A 905 14.78 -24.66 19.34
N SER A 906 14.66 -24.61 20.66
CA SER A 906 13.60 -25.33 21.37
C SER A 906 12.24 -24.90 20.83
N VAL A 907 11.31 -25.84 20.66
CA VAL A 907 9.94 -25.51 20.24
C VAL A 907 9.29 -24.64 21.33
N ALA A 908 9.31 -23.32 21.14
CA ALA A 908 8.68 -22.39 22.06
C ALA A 908 7.14 -22.56 22.01
N LYS A 909 6.45 -22.02 23.02
CA LYS A 909 4.98 -21.98 23.05
C LYS A 909 4.49 -21.03 21.94
N SER A 910 4.35 -21.54 20.73
CA SER A 910 3.71 -20.83 19.62
C SER A 910 2.27 -20.46 19.99
N THR A 911 1.83 -19.27 19.57
CA THR A 911 0.48 -18.77 19.81
C THR A 911 -0.29 -18.57 18.50
N ILE A 912 0.12 -19.19 17.40
CA ILE A 912 -0.48 -18.97 16.07
C ILE A 912 -1.94 -19.42 16.08
N GLY A 913 -2.23 -20.59 16.62
CA GLY A 913 -3.59 -21.12 16.76
C GLY A 913 -4.46 -20.28 17.71
N THR A 914 -3.88 -19.71 18.77
CA THR A 914 -4.61 -18.79 19.66
C THR A 914 -4.96 -17.48 18.95
N LYS A 915 -4.01 -16.88 18.23
CA LYS A 915 -4.25 -15.69 17.39
C LYS A 915 -5.33 -15.98 16.33
N GLU A 916 -5.35 -17.19 15.77
CA GLU A 916 -6.38 -17.63 14.83
C GLU A 916 -7.79 -17.62 15.38
N LEU A 917 -7.99 -18.22 16.55
CA LEU A 917 -9.30 -18.21 17.20
C LEU A 917 -9.76 -16.79 17.56
N GLN A 918 -8.84 -15.92 17.99
CA GLN A 918 -9.14 -14.51 18.25
C GLN A 918 -9.64 -13.79 16.99
N ARG A 919 -9.01 -14.02 15.83
CA ARG A 919 -9.52 -13.50 14.55
C ARG A 919 -10.91 -14.03 14.23
N PHE A 920 -11.13 -15.34 14.34
CA PHE A 920 -12.44 -15.91 14.04
C PHE A 920 -13.55 -15.25 14.87
N LYS A 921 -13.26 -14.96 16.16
CA LYS A 921 -14.18 -14.23 17.05
C LYS A 921 -14.45 -12.81 16.53
N ALA A 922 -13.43 -12.06 16.14
CA ALA A 922 -13.60 -10.72 15.57
C ALA A 922 -14.45 -10.69 14.28
N LYS A 923 -14.39 -11.74 13.45
CA LYS A 923 -15.24 -11.86 12.25
C LYS A 923 -16.71 -12.23 12.55
N LYS A 924 -16.97 -12.97 13.64
CA LYS A 924 -18.29 -13.51 13.99
C LYS A 924 -19.36 -12.42 14.19
N GLU A 925 -18.94 -11.23 14.62
CA GLU A 925 -19.82 -10.10 14.95
C GLU A 925 -20.35 -9.33 13.73
N LYS A 926 -19.80 -9.57 12.53
CA LYS A 926 -20.11 -8.76 11.33
C LYS A 926 -21.14 -9.37 10.35
N GLY A 927 -21.59 -10.61 10.54
CA GLY A 927 -22.51 -11.29 9.61
C GLY A 927 -21.89 -11.64 8.24
N ILE A 928 -22.66 -12.25 7.33
CA ILE A 928 -22.30 -12.37 5.90
C ILE A 928 -23.14 -11.34 5.17
N SER A 929 -22.47 -10.35 4.60
CA SER A 929 -23.08 -9.34 3.74
C SER A 929 -23.01 -9.81 2.30
N ILE A 930 -24.17 -10.00 1.66
CA ILE A 930 -24.26 -10.25 0.22
C ILE A 930 -25.20 -9.24 -0.38
N GLU A 931 -24.80 -8.67 -1.50
CA GLU A 931 -25.68 -7.83 -2.28
C GLU A 931 -26.48 -8.65 -3.30
N LEU A 932 -27.81 -8.55 -3.25
CA LEU A 932 -28.74 -9.25 -4.13
C LEU A 932 -29.62 -8.25 -4.92
N ASN A 933 -29.30 -8.09 -6.20
CA ASN A 933 -30.06 -7.22 -7.11
C ASN A 933 -31.02 -7.98 -8.02
N PHE A 934 -32.33 -7.82 -7.83
CA PHE A 934 -33.28 -8.44 -8.73
C PHE A 934 -34.61 -7.69 -8.85
N LYS A 935 -35.10 -7.63 -10.09
CA LYS A 935 -36.32 -6.90 -10.41
C LYS A 935 -37.56 -7.77 -10.14
N ILE A 936 -38.60 -7.21 -9.53
CA ILE A 936 -39.89 -7.89 -9.36
C ILE A 936 -41.04 -7.14 -10.05
N GLY A 937 -41.96 -7.89 -10.63
CA GLY A 937 -43.23 -7.42 -11.17
C GLY A 937 -44.30 -7.60 -10.10
N CYS A 938 -44.91 -6.50 -9.66
CA CYS A 938 -45.92 -6.54 -8.61
C CYS A 938 -47.25 -7.10 -9.10
N SER A 939 -47.94 -7.85 -8.24
CA SER A 939 -49.36 -8.15 -8.43
C SER A 939 -50.16 -6.84 -8.28
N LYS A 940 -51.18 -6.65 -9.10
CA LYS A 940 -52.01 -5.42 -9.10
C LYS A 940 -52.85 -5.22 -7.83
N GLU A 941 -52.81 -6.16 -6.90
CA GLU A 941 -53.84 -6.33 -5.88
C GLU A 941 -53.41 -5.89 -4.47
N THR A 942 -52.19 -5.37 -4.27
CA THR A 942 -51.77 -4.90 -2.93
C THR A 942 -50.65 -3.86 -3.00
N GLU A 943 -50.89 -2.65 -2.47
CA GLU A 943 -49.82 -1.68 -2.16
C GLU A 943 -49.11 -2.13 -0.88
N VAL A 944 -47.84 -2.52 -0.99
CA VAL A 944 -47.01 -2.90 0.16
C VAL A 944 -45.98 -1.81 0.41
N ASP A 945 -45.94 -1.23 1.62
CA ASP A 945 -44.87 -0.31 2.03
C ASP A 945 -43.58 -1.08 2.31
N LEU A 946 -42.77 -1.17 1.28
CA LEU A 946 -41.51 -1.90 1.25
C LEU A 946 -40.47 -1.41 2.28
N LYS A 947 -40.62 -0.19 2.84
CA LYS A 947 -39.67 0.37 3.82
C LYS A 947 -39.83 -0.20 5.24
N GLN A 948 -40.94 -0.89 5.52
CA GLN A 948 -41.24 -1.46 6.84
C GLN A 948 -41.00 -2.99 6.89
N ILE A 949 -40.38 -3.55 5.84
CA ILE A 949 -40.17 -4.98 5.73
C ILE A 949 -38.74 -5.30 6.18
N ASP A 950 -38.60 -5.81 7.39
CA ASP A 950 -37.30 -6.17 7.97
C ASP A 950 -36.74 -7.47 7.36
N ASN A 951 -37.61 -8.35 6.84
CA ASN A 951 -37.20 -9.58 6.17
C ASN A 951 -38.26 -10.13 5.20
N VAL A 952 -37.80 -10.91 4.21
CA VAL A 952 -38.63 -11.57 3.18
C VAL A 952 -38.25 -13.03 2.99
N THR A 953 -39.10 -13.80 2.34
CA THR A 953 -38.83 -15.15 1.86
C THR A 953 -39.07 -15.23 0.35
N ILE A 954 -38.45 -16.23 -0.30
CA ILE A 954 -38.67 -16.51 -1.73
C ILE A 954 -39.47 -17.82 -1.85
N GLU A 955 -40.54 -17.80 -2.62
CA GLU A 955 -41.33 -18.98 -2.95
C GLU A 955 -41.34 -19.25 -4.45
N LEU A 956 -41.42 -20.53 -4.82
CA LEU A 956 -41.55 -20.98 -6.20
C LEU A 956 -43.01 -21.37 -6.45
N GLU A 957 -43.63 -20.78 -7.47
CA GLU A 957 -44.95 -21.19 -7.95
C GLU A 957 -44.82 -21.75 -9.38
N GLY A 958 -45.30 -22.96 -9.61
CA GLY A 958 -45.12 -23.67 -10.89
C GLY A 958 -43.67 -24.12 -11.13
N ILE A 959 -43.22 -24.10 -12.40
CA ILE A 959 -41.90 -24.65 -12.79
C ILE A 959 -40.77 -23.60 -12.73
N ASN A 960 -41.04 -22.31 -13.01
CA ASN A 960 -40.00 -21.30 -13.23
C ASN A 960 -40.26 -19.92 -12.57
N ASP A 961 -41.34 -19.74 -11.82
CA ASP A 961 -41.72 -18.41 -11.35
C ASP A 961 -41.42 -18.23 -9.85
N LEU A 962 -40.44 -17.38 -9.56
CA LEU A 962 -40.06 -17.02 -8.20
C LEU A 962 -40.81 -15.78 -7.74
N TYR A 963 -41.23 -15.79 -6.49
CA TYR A 963 -41.96 -14.69 -5.87
C TYR A 963 -41.36 -14.32 -4.54
N ILE A 964 -41.37 -13.03 -4.25
CA ILE A 964 -40.97 -12.49 -2.94
C ILE A 964 -42.22 -12.37 -2.07
N ILE A 965 -42.11 -12.87 -0.84
CA ILE A 965 -43.17 -12.85 0.16
C ILE A 965 -42.63 -12.21 1.43
N THR A 966 -43.44 -11.40 2.10
CA THR A 966 -43.13 -10.83 3.41
C THR A 966 -43.27 -11.88 4.51
N ASN A 967 -42.69 -11.62 5.67
CA ASN A 967 -42.96 -12.38 6.90
C ASN A 967 -44.44 -12.45 7.32
N THR A 968 -45.26 -11.47 6.89
CA THR A 968 -46.71 -11.47 7.12
C THR A 968 -47.50 -12.30 6.10
N GLY A 969 -46.81 -12.98 5.16
CA GLY A 969 -47.43 -13.81 4.12
C GLY A 969 -47.93 -13.04 2.91
N VAL A 970 -47.59 -11.75 2.78
CA VAL A 970 -48.02 -10.89 1.67
C VAL A 970 -47.08 -11.02 0.49
N ARG A 971 -47.64 -11.30 -0.69
CA ARG A 971 -46.89 -11.49 -1.94
C ARG A 971 -46.51 -10.14 -2.56
N ILE A 972 -45.22 -9.83 -2.59
CA ILE A 972 -44.71 -8.55 -3.10
C ILE A 972 -44.66 -8.55 -4.65
N GLY A 973 -44.28 -9.66 -5.28
CA GLY A 973 -44.25 -9.76 -6.74
C GLY A 973 -43.37 -10.86 -7.32
N LYS A 974 -43.50 -11.09 -8.63
CA LYS A 974 -42.77 -12.09 -9.42
C LYS A 974 -41.40 -11.60 -9.85
N VAL A 975 -40.34 -12.36 -9.66
CA VAL A 975 -38.99 -12.02 -10.15
C VAL A 975 -38.91 -12.11 -11.68
N PHE A 976 -38.50 -11.02 -12.33
CA PHE A 976 -38.34 -10.95 -13.79
C PHE A 976 -37.20 -11.85 -14.31
N ASP A 977 -37.41 -12.46 -15.48
CA ASP A 977 -36.42 -13.30 -16.17
C ASP A 977 -35.13 -12.56 -16.54
N SER A 978 -35.21 -11.24 -16.74
CA SER A 978 -34.06 -10.37 -17.08
C SER A 978 -33.18 -9.99 -15.88
N SER A 979 -33.48 -10.47 -14.68
CA SER A 979 -32.67 -10.20 -13.49
C SER A 979 -31.31 -10.90 -13.56
N LYS A 980 -30.22 -10.13 -13.38
CA LYS A 980 -28.82 -10.60 -13.35
C LYS A 980 -28.61 -11.78 -12.40
N TYR A 981 -29.40 -11.85 -11.33
CA TYR A 981 -29.28 -12.86 -10.26
C TYR A 981 -30.49 -13.80 -10.13
N LYS A 982 -31.33 -13.96 -11.17
CA LYS A 982 -32.53 -14.82 -11.05
C LYS A 982 -32.18 -16.27 -10.70
N LYS A 983 -31.07 -16.80 -11.21
CA LYS A 983 -30.62 -18.19 -10.94
C LYS A 983 -30.14 -18.39 -9.51
N GLU A 984 -29.62 -17.33 -8.89
CA GLU A 984 -29.09 -17.27 -7.55
C GLU A 984 -30.24 -17.33 -6.52
N LEU A 985 -31.38 -16.70 -6.83
CA LEU A 985 -32.58 -16.68 -6.01
C LEU A 985 -33.25 -18.05 -5.84
N TYR A 986 -33.11 -18.97 -6.81
CA TYR A 986 -33.60 -20.34 -6.63
C TYR A 986 -32.91 -21.05 -5.45
N ASN A 987 -31.67 -20.69 -5.12
CA ASN A 987 -30.97 -21.29 -3.96
C ASN A 987 -31.36 -20.66 -2.61
N LEU A 988 -32.20 -19.63 -2.66
CA LEU A 988 -32.68 -18.87 -1.50
C LEU A 988 -34.17 -19.11 -1.22
N ILE A 989 -34.80 -20.03 -1.96
CA ILE A 989 -36.20 -20.44 -1.72
C ILE A 989 -36.35 -20.94 -0.27
N GLY A 990 -37.36 -20.43 0.42
CA GLY A 990 -37.66 -20.78 1.81
C GLY A 990 -36.71 -20.22 2.87
N LYS A 991 -35.67 -19.46 2.50
CA LYS A 991 -34.79 -18.77 3.46
C LYS A 991 -35.36 -17.41 3.84
N THR A 992 -35.23 -17.06 5.13
CA THR A 992 -35.50 -15.70 5.61
C THR A 992 -34.33 -14.80 5.23
N ILE A 993 -34.62 -13.78 4.44
CA ILE A 993 -33.69 -12.79 3.92
C ILE A 993 -33.91 -11.54 4.76
N VAL A 994 -32.98 -11.22 5.67
CA VAL A 994 -33.04 -9.97 6.44
C VAL A 994 -32.59 -8.82 5.55
N ILE A 995 -33.43 -7.79 5.45
CA ILE A 995 -33.25 -6.67 4.52
C ILE A 995 -32.61 -5.52 5.30
N ASP A 996 -31.31 -5.32 5.15
CA ASP A 996 -30.61 -4.22 5.83
C ASP A 996 -30.70 -2.90 5.04
N ASN A 997 -30.80 -3.00 3.70
CA ASN A 997 -30.94 -1.82 2.85
C ASN A 997 -31.68 -2.15 1.55
N LEU A 998 -32.89 -1.60 1.40
CA LEU A 998 -33.74 -1.76 0.22
C LEU A 998 -33.76 -0.46 -0.59
N GLN A 999 -33.25 -0.49 -1.82
CA GLN A 999 -33.57 0.55 -2.79
C GLN A 999 -34.72 0.11 -3.67
N SER A 1000 -35.77 0.93 -3.72
CA SER A 1000 -36.88 0.76 -4.67
C SER A 1000 -36.91 1.90 -5.68
N LYS A 1001 -37.01 1.56 -6.98
CA LYS A 1001 -37.33 2.54 -8.03
C LYS A 1001 -38.60 2.10 -8.73
N MET A 1002 -39.66 2.90 -8.61
CA MET A 1002 -40.97 2.61 -9.18
C MET A 1002 -40.97 2.99 -10.66
N THR A 1003 -41.47 2.08 -11.50
CA THR A 1003 -41.83 2.34 -12.89
C THR A 1003 -43.30 1.95 -13.07
N ALA A 1004 -43.98 2.46 -14.10
CA ALA A 1004 -45.44 2.34 -14.25
C ALA A 1004 -46.06 0.91 -14.16
N LYS A 1005 -45.24 -0.16 -14.18
CA LYS A 1005 -45.68 -1.57 -14.05
C LYS A 1005 -44.76 -2.48 -13.20
N SER A 1006 -43.71 -1.97 -12.54
CA SER A 1006 -42.76 -2.83 -11.78
C SER A 1006 -41.93 -2.07 -10.74
N TYR A 1007 -41.45 -2.79 -9.72
CA TYR A 1007 -40.49 -2.27 -8.74
C TYR A 1007 -39.11 -2.91 -9.00
N ASN A 1008 -38.09 -2.08 -9.19
CA ASN A 1008 -36.72 -2.55 -9.01
C ASN A 1008 -36.47 -2.65 -7.51
N LEU A 1009 -36.38 -3.85 -6.96
CA LEU A 1009 -35.90 -4.06 -5.60
C LEU A 1009 -34.41 -4.38 -5.65
N ILE A 1010 -33.62 -3.55 -4.98
CA ILE A 1010 -32.18 -3.73 -4.82
C ILE A 1010 -32.00 -4.03 -3.34
N PHE A 1011 -31.74 -5.29 -3.02
CA PHE A 1011 -31.39 -5.69 -1.66
C PHE A 1011 -29.88 -5.53 -1.53
N LYS A 1012 -29.47 -4.36 -1.06
CA LYS A 1012 -28.05 -3.95 -1.04
C LYS A 1012 -27.21 -4.77 -0.07
N GLU A 1013 -27.85 -5.33 0.94
CA GLU A 1013 -27.21 -6.16 1.95
C GLU A 1013 -28.29 -7.09 2.51
N VAL A 1014 -28.09 -8.38 2.29
CA VAL A 1014 -28.93 -9.44 2.81
C VAL A 1014 -28.12 -10.26 3.78
N PHE A 1015 -28.56 -10.29 5.04
CA PHE A 1015 -28.08 -11.29 5.97
C PHE A 1015 -28.92 -12.55 5.78
N ILE A 1016 -28.25 -13.62 5.32
CA ILE A 1016 -28.82 -14.96 5.17
C ILE A 1016 -28.72 -15.71 6.50
#